data_AF-A0A9D5U6B1-F1
#
_entry.id   AF-A0A9D5U6B1-F1
#
_cell.length_a   1.000
_cell.length_b   1.000
_cell.length_c   1.000
_cell.angle_alpha   90.00
_cell.angle_beta   90.00
_cell.angle_gamma   90.00
#
_symmetry.space_group_name_H-M   'P 1'
#
loop_
_entity.id
_entity.type
_entity.pdbx_description
1 polymer ?
#
loop_
_entity_poly.entity_id
_entity_poly.type
_entity_poly.pdbx_seq_one_letter_code
_entity_poly.pdbx_strand_id
1 'polypeptide(L)'
;MMIFMRTHMKTFMWVIICLVVPSFIAVFGYQGIQQRQAERPAFTVDDVPFTAQDWSNQIQNLRNQLQQQMGENFDPDAMDDKRLQKQAFDSLVNQAVIDRTIKELGLVTTDAEVSAEIQRTHTNPQTGRFDRNLYLRELYRRGYPPEMYENQFRHQLTMLKLQELLTQAAQVTEEELDEAYSDFSEQMRVGYLEFPVADYISEVTAGESELREYYEAHKEQFTRLPQVQIGYVPFNAFTFAGQVTAGTDELRTYYEQHATEYLLPARARAEYIRFDAARFRDSVALAVGDATEPVEQFYQERPDRFRSPEKRVIRYVHANLDEEMKKIHPSPEEIREYYAAQREVFVATPEEISVRHILIMSHADEDSDSDRRARERCHMVLGEITSGTRTFEEAARQYSEDRSNAEKGGDLGVVRKGLGMMDPDFEAAAFAAAVGEVTGPVRSRFGYHLIRVDSHRDEVIRPLAEVEGEIVERIAREAARTALRARLEELRGRLADETLDPATLGSTWKVSQPPAFARAARQIDSTIGDDVFIVSRAAFNLTLPAGKLSSVLEGGRNFYLVELVDVQEARQLSLQEAWEDVRRALVEARAGRLAREEAYAALDRIRTSTEGWAAARVQHATWLATTRSFGKDDYLMEFGAAGEKFKNAVLESPQGQVGGPVEGDDASFIFYTLEKSEERIPPFEEVIDRVREAYRQVKRGEVARDAAIDLFNETVRVAGRPGRLKEVVQQFVERKGYSISYEESEPFRREEPIDPAPEFARELKTLREPGDCGYAVVHETAPPRRPGEEDREERPIVRVIVMELQRTFPKRIPEFEEVRDDVEKVVLAERAAPLARAAADQALAEIQAYLASGKGRNASGEIDLSDYTRERGRRLILTLPFRAGGTRRTGTFPPLSTAPPPSWTPPNGPAWFPSRNWCSRSGSRTNRKAWARPPIGRRGPTVSSLCTRAAASPPPLPSGRSRGRSCASSS
;
A
#
# COMPACT_ATOMS: atom_id res chain seq x y z
N MET A 1 -67.45 -54.70 14.97
CA MET A 1 -66.45 -53.68 14.59
C MET A 1 -66.46 -53.39 13.08
N MET A 2 -66.03 -54.30 12.19
CA MET A 2 -65.86 -54.01 10.75
C MET A 2 -67.08 -53.41 10.01
N ILE A 3 -68.32 -53.78 10.39
CA ILE A 3 -69.54 -53.23 9.77
C ILE A 3 -69.71 -51.75 10.11
N PHE A 4 -69.59 -51.37 11.39
CA PHE A 4 -69.62 -49.97 11.84
C PHE A 4 -68.58 -49.11 11.10
N MET A 5 -67.36 -49.65 10.96
CA MET A 5 -66.27 -48.98 10.23
C MET A 5 -66.60 -48.77 8.75
N ARG A 6 -67.28 -49.71 8.09
CA ARG A 6 -67.75 -49.56 6.70
C ARG A 6 -68.90 -48.55 6.57
N THR A 7 -69.88 -48.55 7.47
CA THR A 7 -71.04 -47.64 7.41
C THR A 7 -70.63 -46.19 7.62
N HIS A 8 -69.73 -45.92 8.59
CA HIS A 8 -69.26 -44.56 8.89
C HIS A 8 -68.01 -44.15 8.12
N MET A 9 -67.42 -45.01 7.28
CA MET A 9 -66.17 -44.73 6.54
C MET A 9 -66.26 -43.47 5.68
N LYS A 10 -67.40 -43.26 4.98
CA LYS A 10 -67.63 -42.06 4.17
C LYS A 10 -67.74 -40.80 5.03
N THR A 11 -68.40 -40.88 6.18
CA THR A 11 -68.56 -39.76 7.12
C THR A 11 -67.22 -39.40 7.76
N PHE A 12 -66.46 -40.40 8.19
CA PHE A 12 -65.14 -40.24 8.82
C PHE A 12 -64.11 -39.68 7.83
N MET A 13 -64.12 -40.15 6.57
CA MET A 13 -63.29 -39.60 5.50
C MET A 13 -63.66 -38.15 5.18
N TRP A 14 -64.95 -37.79 5.17
CA TRP A 14 -65.39 -36.40 5.02
C TRP A 14 -64.95 -35.52 6.19
N VAL A 15 -65.03 -36.01 7.44
CA VAL A 15 -64.51 -35.29 8.62
C VAL A 15 -63.01 -35.07 8.50
N ILE A 16 -62.23 -36.08 8.10
CA ILE A 16 -60.77 -35.93 7.87
C ILE A 16 -60.49 -34.91 6.77
N ILE A 17 -61.18 -34.97 5.64
CA ILE A 17 -61.01 -34.01 4.53
C ILE A 17 -61.36 -32.59 4.99
N CYS A 18 -62.46 -32.39 5.73
CA CYS A 18 -62.84 -31.10 6.29
C CYS A 18 -61.92 -30.59 7.43
N LEU A 19 -60.99 -31.40 7.94
CA LEU A 19 -60.00 -31.00 8.96
C LEU A 19 -58.62 -30.76 8.31
N VAL A 20 -58.23 -31.61 7.36
CA VAL A 20 -56.95 -31.55 6.65
C VAL A 20 -56.94 -30.50 5.55
N VAL A 21 -58.01 -30.35 4.76
CA VAL A 21 -58.01 -29.36 3.65
C VAL A 21 -57.95 -27.92 4.18
N PRO A 22 -58.70 -27.51 5.23
CA PRO A 22 -58.53 -26.19 5.80
C PRO A 22 -57.16 -25.97 6.47
N SER A 23 -56.53 -26.99 7.06
CA SER A 23 -55.18 -26.83 7.61
C SER A 23 -54.12 -26.74 6.50
N PHE A 24 -54.26 -27.47 5.40
CA PHE A 24 -53.42 -27.31 4.21
C PHE A 24 -53.57 -25.90 3.60
N ILE A 25 -54.80 -25.39 3.49
CA ILE A 25 -55.06 -24.02 3.00
C ILE A 25 -54.51 -22.98 3.99
N ALA A 26 -54.61 -23.21 5.30
CA ALA A 26 -54.07 -22.30 6.32
C ALA A 26 -52.53 -22.33 6.44
N VAL A 27 -51.87 -23.43 6.05
CA VAL A 27 -50.39 -23.54 6.07
C VAL A 27 -49.81 -23.08 4.73
N PHE A 28 -50.22 -23.67 3.61
CA PHE A 28 -49.65 -23.39 2.28
C PHE A 28 -50.26 -22.15 1.61
N GLY A 29 -51.53 -21.86 1.85
CA GLY A 29 -52.17 -20.64 1.34
C GLY A 29 -51.63 -19.36 1.99
N TYR A 30 -51.17 -19.43 3.25
CA TYR A 30 -50.57 -18.30 3.94
C TYR A 30 -49.14 -18.00 3.44
N GLN A 31 -48.36 -19.04 3.11
CA GLN A 31 -47.08 -18.87 2.42
C GLN A 31 -47.25 -18.15 1.06
N GLY A 32 -48.25 -18.54 0.27
CA GLY A 32 -48.57 -17.88 -1.01
C GLY A 32 -49.04 -16.42 -0.88
N ILE A 33 -49.48 -15.99 0.31
CA ILE A 33 -49.85 -14.59 0.59
C ILE A 33 -48.63 -13.77 1.04
N GLN A 34 -47.73 -14.34 1.86
CA GLN A 34 -46.46 -13.68 2.22
C GLN A 34 -45.57 -13.45 0.98
N GLN A 35 -45.50 -14.43 0.07
CA GLN A 35 -44.67 -14.29 -1.14
C GLN A 35 -45.12 -13.10 -2.03
N ARG A 36 -46.42 -12.79 -2.08
CA ARG A 36 -46.96 -11.60 -2.77
C ARG A 36 -46.76 -10.27 -2.05
N GLN A 37 -46.31 -10.28 -0.79
CA GLN A 37 -45.84 -9.05 -0.12
C GLN A 37 -44.36 -8.77 -0.40
N ALA A 38 -43.55 -9.81 -0.68
CA ALA A 38 -42.14 -9.66 -1.07
C ALA A 38 -41.96 -9.02 -2.47
N GLU A 39 -42.93 -9.17 -3.38
CA GLU A 39 -42.89 -8.62 -4.75
C GLU A 39 -43.03 -7.08 -4.84
N ARG A 40 -43.17 -6.37 -3.72
CA ARG A 40 -43.18 -4.89 -3.72
C ARG A 40 -41.76 -4.34 -3.55
N PRO A 41 -41.30 -3.42 -4.43
CA PRO A 41 -40.03 -2.74 -4.23
C PRO A 41 -40.07 -1.91 -2.95
N ALA A 42 -39.03 -2.03 -2.13
CA ALA A 42 -38.77 -1.14 -1.02
C ALA A 42 -38.17 0.19 -1.51
N PHE A 43 -37.38 0.12 -2.59
CA PHE A 43 -36.85 1.27 -3.32
C PHE A 43 -36.54 0.89 -4.77
N THR A 44 -36.26 1.90 -5.59
CA THR A 44 -35.77 1.74 -6.97
C THR A 44 -34.47 2.52 -7.14
N VAL A 45 -33.55 1.99 -7.95
CA VAL A 45 -32.35 2.71 -8.41
C VAL A 45 -32.46 2.79 -9.93
N ASP A 46 -32.71 3.99 -10.45
CA ASP A 46 -33.30 4.19 -11.78
C ASP A 46 -34.51 3.25 -11.99
N ASP A 47 -34.50 2.44 -13.05
CA ASP A 47 -35.55 1.45 -13.37
C ASP A 47 -35.36 0.09 -12.68
N VAL A 48 -34.38 -0.09 -11.78
CA VAL A 48 -34.11 -1.36 -11.09
C VAL A 48 -34.85 -1.41 -9.75
N PRO A 49 -35.87 -2.29 -9.57
CA PRO A 49 -36.57 -2.46 -8.30
C PRO A 49 -35.81 -3.39 -7.34
N PHE A 50 -35.60 -2.92 -6.10
CA PHE A 50 -35.08 -3.74 -5.00
C PHE A 50 -36.17 -3.97 -3.96
N THR A 51 -36.40 -5.23 -3.59
CA THR A 51 -37.43 -5.61 -2.61
C THR A 51 -36.95 -5.38 -1.18
N ALA A 52 -37.88 -5.42 -0.23
CA ALA A 52 -37.54 -5.47 1.19
C ALA A 52 -36.75 -6.74 1.56
N GLN A 53 -36.89 -7.83 0.78
CA GLN A 53 -36.13 -9.05 0.98
C GLN A 53 -34.66 -8.88 0.53
N ASP A 54 -34.40 -8.17 -0.56
CA ASP A 54 -33.03 -7.91 -1.05
C ASP A 54 -32.25 -7.03 -0.07
N TRP A 55 -32.90 -5.99 0.47
CA TRP A 55 -32.35 -5.17 1.56
C TRP A 55 -32.01 -6.03 2.79
N SER A 56 -32.96 -6.87 3.23
CA SER A 56 -32.77 -7.76 4.38
C SER A 56 -31.62 -8.74 4.15
N ASN A 57 -31.58 -9.40 2.99
CA ASN A 57 -30.52 -10.31 2.57
C ASN A 57 -29.15 -9.63 2.63
N GLN A 58 -29.03 -8.40 2.11
CA GLN A 58 -27.74 -7.70 2.08
C GLN A 58 -27.28 -7.19 3.46
N ILE A 59 -28.19 -6.82 4.37
CA ILE A 59 -27.84 -6.61 5.79
C ILE A 59 -27.31 -7.91 6.41
N GLN A 60 -27.98 -9.04 6.19
CA GLN A 60 -27.52 -10.32 6.75
C GLN A 60 -26.16 -10.75 6.15
N ASN A 61 -25.93 -10.52 4.86
CA ASN A 61 -24.62 -10.76 4.23
C ASN A 61 -23.51 -9.93 4.90
N LEU A 62 -23.73 -8.63 5.07
CA LEU A 62 -22.77 -7.74 5.74
C LEU A 62 -22.56 -8.12 7.22
N ARG A 63 -23.63 -8.46 7.94
CA ARG A 63 -23.57 -8.92 9.34
C ARG A 63 -22.78 -10.22 9.47
N ASN A 64 -23.02 -11.19 8.58
CA ASN A 64 -22.26 -12.45 8.51
C ASN A 64 -20.77 -12.22 8.17
N GLN A 65 -20.46 -11.28 7.27
CA GLN A 65 -19.07 -10.91 6.95
C GLN A 65 -18.36 -10.26 8.14
N LEU A 66 -19.01 -9.33 8.83
CA LEU A 66 -18.46 -8.71 10.05
C LEU A 66 -18.26 -9.75 11.16
N GLN A 67 -19.21 -10.67 11.35
CA GLN A 67 -19.06 -11.77 12.31
C GLN A 67 -17.90 -12.72 11.95
N GLN A 68 -17.68 -13.01 10.67
CA GLN A 68 -16.52 -13.79 10.20
C GLN A 68 -15.18 -13.06 10.37
N GLN A 69 -15.17 -11.72 10.29
CA GLN A 69 -13.97 -10.91 10.49
C GLN A 69 -13.65 -10.66 11.98
N MET A 70 -14.67 -10.50 12.83
CA MET A 70 -14.51 -10.17 14.25
C MET A 70 -14.51 -11.40 15.18
N GLY A 71 -15.01 -12.55 14.71
CA GLY A 71 -14.97 -13.82 15.44
C GLY A 71 -15.70 -13.76 16.79
N GLU A 72 -15.02 -14.19 17.86
CA GLU A 72 -15.56 -14.15 19.23
C GLU A 72 -15.79 -12.72 19.76
N ASN A 73 -15.22 -11.69 19.11
CA ASN A 73 -15.41 -10.27 19.46
C ASN A 73 -16.58 -9.61 18.71
N PHE A 74 -17.43 -10.40 18.02
CA PHE A 74 -18.64 -9.87 17.37
C PHE A 74 -19.76 -9.63 18.39
N ASP A 75 -19.89 -8.38 18.85
CA ASP A 75 -21.04 -7.90 19.61
C ASP A 75 -22.19 -7.52 18.65
N PRO A 76 -23.35 -8.20 18.70
CA PRO A 76 -24.49 -7.92 17.83
C PRO A 76 -25.27 -6.65 18.22
N ASP A 77 -25.21 -6.23 19.49
CA ASP A 77 -26.00 -5.14 20.06
C ASP A 77 -25.24 -3.79 20.05
N ALA A 78 -23.90 -3.82 20.03
CA ALA A 78 -23.04 -2.64 19.87
C ALA A 78 -22.95 -2.11 18.42
N MET A 79 -23.55 -2.79 17.45
CA MET A 79 -23.55 -2.36 16.04
C MET A 79 -24.68 -1.37 15.74
N ASP A 80 -24.34 -0.16 15.26
CA ASP A 80 -25.33 0.77 14.72
C ASP A 80 -25.99 0.19 13.46
N ASP A 81 -27.20 -0.32 13.62
CA ASP A 81 -28.03 -0.86 12.54
C ASP A 81 -28.28 0.16 11.42
N LYS A 82 -28.21 1.46 11.68
CA LYS A 82 -28.31 2.50 10.62
C LYS A 82 -27.08 2.52 9.73
N ARG A 83 -25.89 2.30 10.29
CA ARG A 83 -24.64 2.17 9.51
C ARG A 83 -24.68 0.93 8.62
N LEU A 84 -25.16 -0.21 9.15
CA LEU A 84 -25.39 -1.44 8.40
C LEU A 84 -26.44 -1.27 7.30
N GLN A 85 -27.58 -0.65 7.61
CA GLN A 85 -28.62 -0.30 6.63
C GLN A 85 -28.08 0.59 5.51
N LYS A 86 -27.25 1.60 5.83
CA LYS A 86 -26.62 2.45 4.82
C LYS A 86 -25.64 1.67 3.95
N GLN A 87 -24.78 0.83 4.53
CA GLN A 87 -23.84 0.01 3.77
C GLN A 87 -24.56 -1.00 2.85
N ALA A 88 -25.68 -1.58 3.30
CA ALA A 88 -26.53 -2.43 2.46
C ALA A 88 -27.12 -1.64 1.28
N PHE A 89 -27.65 -0.43 1.53
CA PHE A 89 -28.17 0.46 0.48
C PHE A 89 -27.08 0.87 -0.51
N ASP A 90 -25.95 1.41 -0.04
CA ASP A 90 -24.82 1.84 -0.87
C ASP A 90 -24.30 0.65 -1.72
N SER A 91 -24.30 -0.57 -1.17
CA SER A 91 -23.95 -1.79 -1.91
C SER A 91 -24.94 -2.16 -3.02
N LEU A 92 -26.24 -2.06 -2.77
CA LEU A 92 -27.29 -2.35 -3.78
C LEU A 92 -27.34 -1.28 -4.88
N VAL A 93 -27.09 -0.01 -4.54
CA VAL A 93 -26.92 1.07 -5.53
C VAL A 93 -25.73 0.81 -6.44
N ASN A 94 -24.56 0.46 -5.88
CA ASN A 94 -23.38 0.11 -6.68
C ASN A 94 -23.63 -1.11 -7.58
N GLN A 95 -24.33 -2.12 -7.07
CA GLN A 95 -24.72 -3.29 -7.89
C GLN A 95 -25.64 -2.88 -9.05
N ALA A 96 -26.65 -2.03 -8.82
CA ALA A 96 -27.53 -1.54 -9.88
C ALA A 96 -26.77 -0.81 -11.00
N VAL A 97 -25.79 0.03 -10.65
CA VAL A 97 -24.93 0.74 -11.61
C VAL A 97 -24.07 -0.24 -12.41
N ILE A 98 -23.54 -1.28 -11.77
CA ILE A 98 -22.74 -2.33 -12.43
C ILE A 98 -23.60 -3.17 -13.40
N ASP A 99 -24.74 -3.69 -12.93
CA ASP A 99 -25.65 -4.51 -13.74
C ASP A 99 -26.25 -3.69 -14.91
N ARG A 100 -26.48 -2.38 -14.71
CA ARG A 100 -26.82 -1.41 -15.77
C ARG A 100 -25.67 -1.26 -16.78
N THR A 101 -24.44 -1.05 -16.32
CA THR A 101 -23.26 -0.88 -17.19
C THR A 101 -23.00 -2.12 -18.05
N ILE A 102 -23.13 -3.32 -17.45
CA ILE A 102 -23.07 -4.62 -18.13
C ILE A 102 -24.10 -4.68 -19.27
N LYS A 103 -25.34 -4.25 -19.00
CA LYS A 103 -26.46 -4.25 -19.96
C LYS A 103 -26.28 -3.22 -21.07
N GLU A 104 -25.79 -2.01 -20.75
CA GLU A 104 -25.51 -0.95 -21.74
C GLU A 104 -24.35 -1.31 -22.67
N LEU A 105 -23.31 -1.99 -22.15
CA LEU A 105 -22.18 -2.51 -22.93
C LEU A 105 -22.49 -3.84 -23.65
N GLY A 106 -23.69 -4.40 -23.49
CA GLY A 106 -24.08 -5.67 -24.12
C GLY A 106 -23.28 -6.90 -23.64
N LEU A 107 -22.68 -6.84 -22.44
CA LEU A 107 -21.81 -7.88 -21.91
C LEU A 107 -22.63 -9.10 -21.45
N VAL A 108 -22.69 -10.11 -22.31
CA VAL A 108 -23.36 -11.39 -22.02
C VAL A 108 -22.30 -12.48 -21.80
N THR A 109 -22.55 -13.34 -20.82
CA THR A 109 -21.83 -14.62 -20.66
C THR A 109 -22.75 -15.79 -20.98
N THR A 110 -22.30 -16.61 -21.92
CA THR A 110 -23.02 -17.75 -22.49
C THR A 110 -22.84 -19.00 -21.65
N ASP A 111 -23.78 -19.94 -21.77
CA ASP A 111 -23.73 -21.22 -21.06
C ASP A 111 -22.52 -22.07 -21.46
N ALA A 112 -22.01 -21.88 -22.68
CA ALA A 112 -20.78 -22.51 -23.15
C ALA A 112 -19.54 -22.01 -22.40
N GLU A 113 -19.46 -20.70 -22.12
CA GLU A 113 -18.36 -20.11 -21.33
C GLU A 113 -18.45 -20.52 -19.85
N VAL A 114 -19.66 -20.51 -19.26
CA VAL A 114 -19.90 -21.01 -17.90
C VAL A 114 -19.49 -22.49 -17.78
N SER A 115 -19.89 -23.32 -18.75
CA SER A 115 -19.55 -24.74 -18.78
C SER A 115 -18.05 -24.99 -18.99
N ALA A 116 -17.39 -24.21 -19.86
CA ALA A 116 -15.95 -24.29 -20.07
C ALA A 116 -15.17 -23.90 -18.80
N GLU A 117 -15.58 -22.83 -18.10
CA GLU A 117 -14.94 -22.40 -16.86
C GLU A 117 -15.16 -23.40 -15.71
N ILE A 118 -16.37 -23.96 -15.58
CA ILE A 118 -16.65 -25.03 -14.62
C ILE A 118 -15.79 -26.27 -14.93
N GLN A 119 -15.61 -26.63 -16.21
CA GLN A 119 -14.73 -27.74 -16.62
C GLN A 119 -13.25 -27.47 -16.33
N ARG A 120 -12.80 -26.22 -16.48
CA ARG A 120 -11.43 -25.73 -16.20
C ARG A 120 -11.11 -25.58 -14.71
N THR A 121 -12.11 -25.33 -13.88
CA THR A 121 -11.93 -25.16 -12.41
C THR A 121 -12.10 -26.48 -11.64
N HIS A 122 -12.94 -27.40 -12.13
CA HIS A 122 -13.18 -28.71 -11.50
C HIS A 122 -12.41 -29.83 -12.22
N THR A 123 -11.15 -29.56 -12.57
CA THR A 123 -10.27 -30.49 -13.29
C THR A 123 -9.50 -31.39 -12.34
N ASN A 124 -9.37 -32.69 -12.64
CA ASN A 124 -8.58 -33.62 -11.85
C ASN A 124 -7.06 -33.31 -11.98
N PRO A 125 -6.34 -32.99 -10.88
CA PRO A 125 -4.95 -32.52 -10.95
C PRO A 125 -3.94 -33.51 -11.56
N GLN A 126 -4.25 -34.81 -11.59
CA GLN A 126 -3.35 -35.84 -12.12
C GLN A 126 -3.58 -36.13 -13.61
N THR A 127 -4.69 -35.69 -14.20
CA THR A 127 -5.09 -36.09 -15.57
C THR A 127 -5.56 -34.95 -16.47
N GLY A 128 -5.73 -33.73 -15.95
CA GLY A 128 -6.09 -32.57 -16.78
C GLY A 128 -7.48 -32.65 -17.42
N ARG A 129 -8.38 -33.49 -16.89
CA ARG A 129 -9.76 -33.65 -17.38
C ARG A 129 -10.78 -33.31 -16.28
N PHE A 130 -11.94 -32.81 -16.68
CA PHE A 130 -13.04 -32.47 -15.77
C PHE A 130 -13.46 -33.66 -14.91
N ASP A 131 -13.51 -33.45 -13.59
CA ASP A 131 -13.92 -34.43 -12.60
C ASP A 131 -15.34 -34.13 -12.11
N ARG A 132 -16.30 -34.87 -12.66
CA ARG A 132 -17.71 -34.74 -12.28
C ARG A 132 -17.96 -35.02 -10.80
N ASN A 133 -17.14 -35.86 -10.15
CA ASN A 133 -17.30 -36.14 -8.72
C ASN A 133 -16.79 -34.97 -7.88
N LEU A 134 -15.74 -34.27 -8.31
CA LEU A 134 -15.29 -33.03 -7.68
C LEU A 134 -16.37 -31.94 -7.78
N TYR A 135 -16.94 -31.74 -8.97
CA TYR A 135 -18.07 -30.80 -9.19
C TYR A 135 -19.27 -31.09 -8.29
N LEU A 136 -19.76 -32.35 -8.30
CA LEU A 136 -20.90 -32.74 -7.47
C LEU A 136 -20.59 -32.64 -5.97
N ARG A 137 -19.38 -32.99 -5.53
CA ARG A 137 -18.97 -32.88 -4.12
C ARG A 137 -18.98 -31.44 -3.63
N GLU A 138 -18.59 -30.48 -4.47
CA GLU A 138 -18.59 -29.06 -4.10
C GLU A 138 -20.01 -28.47 -4.04
N LEU A 139 -20.88 -28.85 -4.99
CA LEU A 139 -22.33 -28.54 -4.90
C LEU A 139 -22.94 -29.06 -3.59
N TYR A 140 -22.72 -30.33 -3.26
CA TYR A 140 -23.22 -30.93 -2.01
C TYR A 140 -22.60 -30.30 -0.75
N ARG A 141 -21.33 -29.85 -0.81
CA ARG A 141 -20.67 -29.18 0.32
C ARG A 141 -21.22 -27.78 0.59
N ARG A 142 -21.62 -27.05 -0.45
CA ARG A 142 -22.21 -25.70 -0.34
C ARG A 142 -23.73 -25.71 -0.15
N GLY A 143 -24.40 -26.82 -0.43
CA GLY A 143 -25.86 -26.93 -0.36
C GLY A 143 -26.60 -26.19 -1.48
N TYR A 144 -25.92 -25.86 -2.58
CA TYR A 144 -26.49 -25.10 -3.70
C TYR A 144 -27.10 -26.03 -4.77
N PRO A 145 -28.26 -25.68 -5.35
CA PRO A 145 -28.70 -26.31 -6.60
C PRO A 145 -27.75 -25.90 -7.75
N PRO A 146 -27.57 -26.74 -8.79
CA PRO A 146 -26.63 -26.47 -9.89
C PRO A 146 -26.85 -25.10 -10.55
N GLU A 147 -28.12 -24.73 -10.75
CA GLU A 147 -28.55 -23.46 -11.34
C GLU A 147 -28.01 -22.23 -10.60
N MET A 148 -27.97 -22.26 -9.25
CA MET A 148 -27.40 -21.18 -8.44
C MET A 148 -25.88 -21.08 -8.62
N TYR A 149 -25.20 -22.22 -8.74
CA TYR A 149 -23.75 -22.29 -8.91
C TYR A 149 -23.33 -21.83 -10.31
N GLU A 150 -24.05 -22.26 -11.34
CA GLU A 150 -23.87 -21.83 -12.73
C GLU A 150 -24.19 -20.34 -12.90
N ASN A 151 -25.22 -19.81 -12.23
CA ASN A 151 -25.49 -18.37 -12.16
C ASN A 151 -24.36 -17.59 -11.48
N GLN A 152 -23.75 -18.11 -10.41
CA GLN A 152 -22.62 -17.48 -9.73
C GLN A 152 -21.39 -17.37 -10.66
N PHE A 153 -21.06 -18.43 -11.40
CA PHE A 153 -20.02 -18.39 -12.43
C PHE A 153 -20.35 -17.42 -13.57
N ARG A 154 -21.62 -17.37 -14.03
CA ARG A 154 -22.06 -16.44 -15.09
C ARG A 154 -21.88 -14.98 -14.66
N HIS A 155 -22.18 -14.61 -13.41
CA HIS A 155 -21.94 -13.27 -12.89
C HIS A 155 -20.44 -12.96 -12.78
N GLN A 156 -19.62 -13.88 -12.22
CA GLN A 156 -18.17 -13.70 -12.11
C GLN A 156 -17.48 -13.49 -13.47
N LEU A 157 -17.79 -14.31 -14.47
CA LEU A 157 -17.27 -14.18 -15.83
C LEU A 157 -17.69 -12.86 -16.50
N THR A 158 -18.90 -12.37 -16.21
CA THR A 158 -19.38 -11.09 -16.75
C THR A 158 -18.66 -9.89 -16.09
N MET A 159 -18.36 -9.99 -14.79
CA MET A 159 -17.52 -9.01 -14.09
C MET A 159 -16.07 -9.01 -14.59
N LEU A 160 -15.50 -10.18 -14.90
CA LEU A 160 -14.17 -10.29 -15.50
C LEU A 160 -14.13 -9.65 -16.90
N LYS A 161 -15.14 -9.90 -17.75
CA LYS A 161 -15.28 -9.23 -19.05
C LYS A 161 -15.38 -7.70 -18.92
N LEU A 162 -16.09 -7.20 -17.92
CA LEU A 162 -16.18 -5.76 -17.64
C LEU A 162 -14.81 -5.19 -17.22
N GLN A 163 -14.08 -5.87 -16.35
CA GLN A 163 -12.73 -5.47 -15.93
C GLN A 163 -11.72 -5.53 -17.08
N GLU A 164 -11.79 -6.56 -17.93
CA GLU A 164 -10.95 -6.69 -19.12
C GLU A 164 -11.24 -5.58 -20.14
N LEU A 165 -12.51 -5.27 -20.41
CA LEU A 165 -12.91 -4.15 -21.28
C LEU A 165 -12.41 -2.80 -20.74
N LEU A 166 -12.54 -2.57 -19.43
CA LEU A 166 -12.06 -1.34 -18.77
C LEU A 166 -10.53 -1.22 -18.77
N THR A 167 -9.79 -2.33 -18.67
CA THR A 167 -8.31 -2.32 -18.66
C THR A 167 -7.71 -2.31 -20.07
N GLN A 168 -8.29 -3.00 -21.04
CA GLN A 168 -7.91 -2.88 -22.45
C GLN A 168 -8.16 -1.46 -23.00
N ALA A 169 -9.13 -0.72 -22.44
CA ALA A 169 -9.37 0.68 -22.76
C ALA A 169 -8.39 1.67 -22.09
N ALA A 170 -7.54 1.22 -21.16
CA ALA A 170 -6.65 2.07 -20.37
C ALA A 170 -5.17 1.77 -20.65
N GLN A 171 -4.59 2.44 -21.66
CA GLN A 171 -3.14 2.47 -21.86
C GLN A 171 -2.51 3.53 -20.94
N VAL A 172 -2.29 3.16 -19.67
CA VAL A 172 -1.63 4.04 -18.69
C VAL A 172 -0.20 4.33 -19.13
N THR A 173 0.15 5.61 -19.20
CA THR A 173 1.49 6.11 -19.55
C THR A 173 2.34 6.33 -18.29
N GLU A 174 3.66 6.51 -18.44
CA GLU A 174 4.52 6.92 -17.31
C GLU A 174 4.11 8.32 -16.78
N GLU A 175 3.55 9.16 -17.64
CA GLU A 175 3.07 10.51 -17.31
C GLU A 175 1.73 10.50 -16.56
N GLU A 176 0.81 9.58 -16.91
CA GLU A 176 -0.38 9.27 -16.09
C GLU A 176 -0.01 8.63 -14.74
N LEU A 177 1.12 7.90 -14.66
CA LEU A 177 1.61 7.33 -13.41
C LEU A 177 2.19 8.43 -12.49
N ASP A 178 2.93 9.39 -13.04
CA ASP A 178 3.45 10.56 -12.30
C ASP A 178 2.32 11.56 -11.94
N GLU A 179 1.32 11.78 -12.81
CA GLU A 179 0.12 12.57 -12.47
C GLU A 179 -0.68 11.88 -11.35
N ALA A 180 -0.91 10.56 -11.44
CA ALA A 180 -1.59 9.81 -10.38
C ALA A 180 -0.76 9.73 -9.08
N TYR A 181 0.58 9.76 -9.15
CA TYR A 181 1.46 9.88 -7.99
C TYR A 181 1.39 11.28 -7.37
N SER A 182 1.34 12.32 -8.21
CA SER A 182 1.10 13.71 -7.79
C SER A 182 -0.23 13.83 -7.05
N ASP A 183 -1.34 13.35 -7.62
CA ASP A 183 -2.66 13.28 -6.98
C ASP A 183 -2.68 12.38 -5.72
N PHE A 184 -1.80 11.37 -5.64
CA PHE A 184 -1.60 10.60 -4.42
C PHE A 184 -0.87 11.39 -3.32
N SER A 185 -0.08 12.39 -3.71
CA SER A 185 0.83 13.15 -2.86
C SER A 185 0.36 14.58 -2.53
N GLU A 186 -0.66 15.12 -3.20
CA GLU A 186 -1.26 16.41 -2.79
C GLU A 186 -1.80 16.32 -1.36
N GLN A 187 -1.37 17.29 -0.55
CA GLN A 187 -1.25 17.14 0.90
C GLN A 187 -1.75 18.41 1.60
N MET A 188 -3.04 18.46 1.94
CA MET A 188 -3.63 19.64 2.60
C MET A 188 -3.15 19.77 4.05
N ARG A 189 -2.33 20.78 4.33
CA ARG A 189 -1.97 21.22 5.67
C ARG A 189 -3.11 22.04 6.26
N VAL A 190 -3.50 21.75 7.50
CA VAL A 190 -4.51 22.52 8.24
C VAL A 190 -3.82 23.18 9.43
N GLY A 191 -3.90 24.51 9.49
CA GLY A 191 -3.51 25.29 10.67
C GLY A 191 -4.68 25.50 11.60
N TYR A 192 -4.51 25.21 12.88
CA TYR A 192 -5.50 25.46 13.92
C TYR A 192 -4.85 26.06 15.18
N LEU A 193 -5.67 26.75 15.97
CA LEU A 193 -5.27 27.34 17.23
C LEU A 193 -5.96 26.59 18.36
N GLU A 194 -5.18 25.93 19.20
CA GLU A 194 -5.70 25.34 20.43
C GLU A 194 -5.89 26.41 21.50
N PHE A 195 -6.90 26.17 22.34
CA PHE A 195 -7.16 26.90 23.57
C PHE A 195 -7.23 25.84 24.68
N PRO A 196 -6.08 25.33 25.15
CA PRO A 196 -6.04 24.27 26.14
C PRO A 196 -6.76 24.72 27.40
N VAL A 197 -7.73 23.93 27.87
CA VAL A 197 -8.46 24.21 29.11
C VAL A 197 -7.51 24.36 30.30
N ALA A 198 -6.38 23.64 30.27
CA ALA A 198 -5.31 23.69 31.27
C ALA A 198 -4.72 25.10 31.49
N ASP A 199 -4.60 25.92 30.45
CA ASP A 199 -4.01 27.27 30.56
C ASP A 199 -4.86 28.17 31.46
N TYR A 200 -6.19 28.00 31.41
CA TYR A 200 -7.19 28.79 32.13
C TYR A 200 -7.53 28.20 33.51
N ILE A 201 -6.97 27.05 33.90
CA ILE A 201 -7.14 26.47 35.25
C ILE A 201 -6.64 27.44 36.33
N SER A 202 -5.59 28.21 36.04
CA SER A 202 -5.05 29.20 37.00
C SER A 202 -5.95 30.43 37.23
N GLU A 203 -6.95 30.66 36.37
CA GLU A 203 -7.93 31.75 36.51
C GLU A 203 -9.14 31.35 37.37
N VAL A 204 -9.25 30.07 37.76
CA VAL A 204 -10.39 29.53 38.52
C VAL A 204 -9.92 28.81 39.78
N THR A 205 -10.79 28.79 40.79
CA THR A 205 -10.55 28.10 42.07
C THR A 205 -11.79 27.31 42.47
N ALA A 206 -11.62 26.12 43.04
CA ALA A 206 -12.70 25.33 43.64
C ALA A 206 -12.60 25.36 45.17
N GLY A 207 -13.72 25.21 45.87
CA GLY A 207 -13.74 25.09 47.34
C GLY A 207 -13.73 23.64 47.80
N GLU A 208 -13.11 23.31 48.94
CA GLU A 208 -13.08 21.94 49.49
C GLU A 208 -14.48 21.32 49.64
N SER A 209 -15.50 22.12 49.97
CA SER A 209 -16.91 21.70 50.02
C SER A 209 -17.49 21.39 48.64
N GLU A 210 -17.16 22.20 47.62
CA GLU A 210 -17.57 21.99 46.23
C GLU A 210 -16.92 20.74 45.63
N LEU A 211 -15.63 20.52 45.89
CA LEU A 211 -14.93 19.29 45.48
C LEU A 211 -15.63 18.06 46.08
N ARG A 212 -16.02 18.13 47.36
CA ARG A 212 -16.73 17.05 48.03
C ARG A 212 -18.15 16.85 47.49
N GLU A 213 -18.88 17.92 47.19
CA GLU A 213 -20.20 17.88 46.54
C GLU A 213 -20.12 17.30 45.12
N TYR A 214 -19.13 17.69 44.32
CA TYR A 214 -18.92 17.16 42.97
C TYR A 214 -18.54 15.67 43.03
N TYR A 215 -17.65 15.26 43.94
CA TYR A 215 -17.33 13.86 44.15
C TYR A 215 -18.57 13.05 44.55
N GLU A 216 -19.36 13.50 45.52
CA GLU A 216 -20.61 12.83 45.93
C GLU A 216 -21.61 12.70 44.78
N ALA A 217 -21.70 13.71 43.89
CA ALA A 217 -22.56 13.67 42.70
C ALA A 217 -22.03 12.74 41.59
N HIS A 218 -20.72 12.56 41.46
CA HIS A 218 -20.07 11.88 40.33
C HIS A 218 -19.30 10.60 40.71
N LYS A 219 -19.53 10.03 41.91
CA LYS A 219 -18.82 8.85 42.45
C LYS A 219 -18.58 7.72 41.45
N GLU A 220 -19.54 7.43 40.58
CA GLU A 220 -19.43 6.35 39.60
C GLU A 220 -18.31 6.59 38.58
N GLN A 221 -18.00 7.84 38.22
CA GLN A 221 -16.93 8.18 37.27
C GLN A 221 -15.53 7.86 37.82
N PHE A 222 -15.34 7.97 39.14
CA PHE A 222 -14.08 7.68 39.82
C PHE A 222 -13.90 6.18 40.14
N THR A 223 -14.81 5.31 39.68
CA THR A 223 -14.76 3.87 39.97
C THR A 223 -13.54 3.21 39.34
N ARG A 224 -12.63 2.67 40.15
CA ARG A 224 -11.55 1.82 39.68
C ARG A 224 -12.15 0.45 39.31
N LEU A 225 -11.97 0.05 38.04
CA LEU A 225 -12.41 -1.25 37.51
C LEU A 225 -11.50 -2.39 38.01
N PRO A 226 -11.92 -3.67 37.87
CA PRO A 226 -11.08 -4.80 38.27
C PRO A 226 -9.72 -4.79 37.55
N GLN A 227 -8.64 -4.92 38.32
CA GLN A 227 -7.27 -5.00 37.81
C GLN A 227 -6.55 -6.22 38.41
N VAL A 228 -5.50 -6.66 37.74
CA VAL A 228 -4.56 -7.68 38.22
C VAL A 228 -3.13 -7.15 38.15
N GLN A 229 -2.27 -7.68 39.01
CA GLN A 229 -0.83 -7.50 38.97
C GLN A 229 -0.19 -8.89 38.83
N ILE A 230 0.73 -9.05 37.90
CA ILE A 230 1.45 -10.32 37.66
C ILE A 230 2.96 -10.14 37.83
N GLY A 231 3.64 -11.24 38.11
CA GLY A 231 5.08 -11.39 37.88
C GLY A 231 5.28 -12.34 36.73
N TYR A 232 6.22 -12.08 35.83
CA TYR A 232 6.42 -12.90 34.63
C TYR A 232 7.89 -12.98 34.19
N VAL A 233 8.18 -13.94 33.29
CA VAL A 233 9.53 -14.29 32.83
C VAL A 233 9.48 -14.61 31.33
N PRO A 234 10.07 -13.77 30.45
CA PRO A 234 10.06 -14.00 29.00
C PRO A 234 11.26 -14.84 28.52
N PHE A 235 11.00 -16.07 28.05
CA PHE A 235 11.95 -16.96 27.40
C PHE A 235 11.96 -16.74 25.89
N ASN A 236 12.68 -15.73 25.41
CA ASN A 236 12.83 -15.46 23.97
C ASN A 236 13.76 -16.49 23.29
N ALA A 237 13.32 -17.11 22.19
CA ALA A 237 14.05 -18.18 21.51
C ALA A 237 15.46 -17.76 21.04
N PHE A 238 15.62 -16.51 20.61
CA PHE A 238 16.92 -15.97 20.21
C PHE A 238 17.96 -15.94 21.34
N THR A 239 17.54 -15.83 22.61
CA THR A 239 18.44 -15.88 23.78
C THR A 239 19.13 -17.25 23.91
N PHE A 240 18.48 -18.33 23.45
CA PHE A 240 19.00 -19.70 23.51
C PHE A 240 19.85 -20.08 22.30
N ALA A 241 20.13 -19.14 21.38
CA ALA A 241 20.88 -19.40 20.14
C ALA A 241 22.29 -19.97 20.34
N GLY A 242 22.94 -19.70 21.48
CA GLY A 242 24.25 -20.24 21.83
C GLY A 242 24.23 -21.68 22.38
N GLN A 243 23.06 -22.22 22.73
CA GLN A 243 22.92 -23.57 23.31
C GLN A 243 22.56 -24.63 22.26
N VAL A 244 22.09 -24.21 21.08
CA VAL A 244 21.73 -25.13 19.97
C VAL A 244 22.97 -25.49 19.13
N THR A 245 23.72 -26.49 19.60
CA THR A 245 24.63 -27.26 18.77
C THR A 245 23.85 -28.29 17.94
N ALA A 246 24.14 -28.41 16.65
CA ALA A 246 23.52 -29.40 15.77
C ALA A 246 24.59 -30.29 15.14
N GLY A 247 24.49 -31.60 15.37
CA GLY A 247 25.31 -32.62 14.72
C GLY A 247 24.90 -32.85 13.27
N THR A 248 25.84 -33.33 12.45
CA THR A 248 25.59 -33.60 11.02
C THR A 248 24.42 -34.58 10.80
N ASP A 249 24.28 -35.56 11.69
CA ASP A 249 23.24 -36.60 11.60
C ASP A 249 21.86 -36.04 11.99
N GLU A 250 21.77 -35.19 13.00
CA GLU A 250 20.53 -34.50 13.39
C GLU A 250 20.03 -33.57 12.28
N LEU A 251 20.95 -32.85 11.64
CA LEU A 251 20.66 -32.03 10.47
C LEU A 251 20.20 -32.87 9.28
N ARG A 252 20.76 -34.08 9.10
CA ARG A 252 20.34 -35.00 8.04
C ARG A 252 18.93 -35.53 8.29
N THR A 253 18.62 -35.98 9.50
CA THR A 253 17.26 -36.43 9.88
C THR A 253 16.23 -35.31 9.71
N TYR A 254 16.57 -34.08 10.10
CA TYR A 254 15.69 -32.92 9.89
C TYR A 254 15.49 -32.60 8.40
N TYR A 255 16.54 -32.67 7.57
CA TYR A 255 16.39 -32.56 6.11
C TYR A 255 15.55 -33.69 5.51
N GLU A 256 15.67 -34.92 6.01
CA GLU A 256 14.88 -36.08 5.54
C GLU A 256 13.38 -35.93 5.88
N GLN A 257 13.06 -35.27 7.00
CA GLN A 257 11.69 -34.93 7.40
C GLN A 257 11.12 -33.74 6.60
N HIS A 258 11.89 -32.66 6.47
CA HIS A 258 11.49 -31.41 5.81
C HIS A 258 11.85 -31.34 4.32
N ALA A 259 12.13 -32.48 3.68
CA ALA A 259 12.76 -32.56 2.36
C ALA A 259 12.06 -31.71 1.27
N THR A 260 10.72 -31.68 1.28
CA THR A 260 9.92 -30.92 0.30
C THR A 260 10.06 -29.40 0.39
N GLU A 261 10.54 -28.84 1.50
CA GLU A 261 10.77 -27.38 1.65
C GLU A 261 12.02 -26.91 0.91
N TYR A 262 12.92 -27.84 0.56
CA TYR A 262 14.15 -27.57 -0.16
C TYR A 262 14.00 -27.76 -1.68
N LEU A 263 12.80 -28.15 -2.14
CA LEU A 263 12.46 -28.39 -3.54
C LEU A 263 12.88 -27.21 -4.42
N LEU A 264 13.75 -27.49 -5.40
CA LEU A 264 14.14 -26.53 -6.42
C LEU A 264 13.15 -26.67 -7.60
N PRO A 265 12.38 -25.62 -7.94
CA PRO A 265 11.41 -25.69 -9.02
C PRO A 265 12.12 -25.86 -10.36
N ALA A 266 11.45 -26.52 -11.31
CA ALA A 266 11.99 -26.68 -12.66
C ALA A 266 12.31 -25.32 -13.30
N ARG A 267 13.48 -25.21 -13.93
CA ARG A 267 13.90 -24.04 -14.70
C ARG A 267 14.41 -24.46 -16.05
N ALA A 268 14.15 -23.65 -17.06
CA ALA A 268 14.62 -23.86 -18.42
C ALA A 268 15.32 -22.62 -18.97
N ARG A 269 16.05 -22.83 -20.07
CA ARG A 269 16.69 -21.80 -20.87
C ARG A 269 16.65 -22.23 -22.33
N ALA A 270 16.29 -21.33 -23.24
CA ALA A 270 16.16 -21.63 -24.66
C ALA A 270 16.92 -20.65 -25.55
N GLU A 271 17.45 -21.16 -26.66
CA GLU A 271 17.68 -20.34 -27.86
C GLU A 271 16.37 -20.26 -28.65
N TYR A 272 16.12 -19.16 -29.34
CA TYR A 272 14.94 -19.02 -30.20
C TYR A 272 15.22 -18.17 -31.44
N ILE A 273 14.42 -18.42 -32.48
CA ILE A 273 14.42 -17.68 -33.74
C ILE A 273 13.05 -17.00 -33.89
N ARG A 274 13.04 -15.66 -33.98
CA ARG A 274 11.82 -14.84 -34.14
C ARG A 274 11.53 -14.59 -35.62
N PHE A 275 10.46 -15.18 -36.14
CA PHE A 275 9.92 -14.94 -37.49
C PHE A 275 8.98 -13.73 -37.43
N ASP A 276 9.51 -12.57 -37.77
CA ASP A 276 8.85 -11.27 -37.61
C ASP A 276 7.96 -10.93 -38.82
N ALA A 277 6.68 -10.62 -38.58
CA ALA A 277 5.70 -10.29 -39.62
C ALA A 277 6.10 -9.05 -40.43
N ALA A 278 6.81 -8.08 -39.84
CA ALA A 278 7.20 -6.86 -40.53
C ALA A 278 8.11 -7.14 -41.74
N ARG A 279 8.86 -8.26 -41.74
CA ARG A 279 9.75 -8.66 -42.86
C ARG A 279 9.01 -9.13 -44.10
N PHE A 280 7.74 -9.52 -43.97
CA PHE A 280 6.88 -9.91 -45.09
C PHE A 280 5.95 -8.76 -45.53
N ARG A 281 5.90 -7.65 -44.78
CA ARG A 281 4.99 -6.53 -45.03
C ARG A 281 5.16 -5.93 -46.42
N ASP A 282 6.38 -5.67 -46.86
CA ASP A 282 6.64 -4.99 -48.13
C ASP A 282 6.32 -5.87 -49.36
N SER A 283 6.70 -7.15 -49.32
CA SER A 283 6.41 -8.10 -50.41
C SER A 283 4.90 -8.41 -50.48
N VAL A 284 4.22 -8.46 -49.34
CA VAL A 284 2.76 -8.58 -49.29
C VAL A 284 2.07 -7.30 -49.75
N ALA A 285 2.57 -6.10 -49.39
CA ALA A 285 2.02 -4.84 -49.86
C ALA A 285 2.11 -4.71 -51.39
N LEU A 286 3.24 -5.12 -51.98
CA LEU A 286 3.41 -5.20 -53.43
C LEU A 286 2.49 -6.25 -54.08
N ALA A 287 2.26 -7.39 -53.43
CA ALA A 287 1.39 -8.46 -53.94
C ALA A 287 -0.12 -8.19 -53.71
N VAL A 288 -0.49 -7.32 -52.78
CA VAL A 288 -1.84 -6.77 -52.61
C VAL A 288 -2.05 -5.63 -53.61
N GLY A 289 -1.06 -4.76 -53.81
CA GLY A 289 -1.10 -3.68 -54.80
C GLY A 289 -2.35 -2.81 -54.62
N ASP A 290 -3.11 -2.65 -55.70
CA ASP A 290 -4.42 -1.98 -55.73
C ASP A 290 -5.56 -2.99 -55.98
N ALA A 291 -5.35 -4.28 -55.68
CA ALA A 291 -6.29 -5.36 -56.02
C ALA A 291 -7.59 -5.27 -55.21
N THR A 292 -8.69 -4.90 -55.88
CA THR A 292 -10.00 -4.65 -55.26
C THR A 292 -10.61 -5.86 -54.59
N GLU A 293 -10.66 -7.00 -55.28
CA GLU A 293 -11.38 -8.20 -54.83
C GLU A 293 -10.88 -8.75 -53.48
N PRO A 294 -9.55 -8.89 -53.21
CA PRO A 294 -9.05 -9.25 -51.89
C PRO A 294 -9.35 -8.24 -50.77
N VAL A 295 -9.35 -6.94 -51.08
CA VAL A 295 -9.59 -5.86 -50.09
C VAL A 295 -11.09 -5.82 -49.77
N GLU A 296 -11.95 -5.90 -50.79
CA GLU A 296 -13.39 -6.00 -50.63
C GLU A 296 -13.80 -7.23 -49.82
N GLN A 297 -13.28 -8.42 -50.13
CA GLN A 297 -13.56 -9.63 -49.35
C GLN A 297 -13.11 -9.46 -47.89
N PHE A 298 -11.93 -8.90 -47.63
CA PHE A 298 -11.43 -8.73 -46.26
C PHE A 298 -12.28 -7.77 -45.41
N TYR A 299 -12.87 -6.75 -46.04
CA TYR A 299 -13.85 -5.86 -45.45
C TYR A 299 -15.20 -6.55 -45.23
N GLN A 300 -15.74 -7.27 -46.23
CA GLN A 300 -17.03 -7.97 -46.13
C GLN A 300 -17.01 -9.07 -45.04
N GLU A 301 -15.85 -9.72 -44.82
CA GLU A 301 -15.66 -10.68 -43.73
C GLU A 301 -15.57 -10.04 -42.33
N ARG A 302 -15.26 -8.74 -42.21
CA ARG A 302 -14.91 -8.06 -40.94
C ARG A 302 -15.43 -6.61 -40.84
N PRO A 303 -16.70 -6.31 -41.19
CA PRO A 303 -17.18 -4.93 -41.34
C PRO A 303 -17.03 -4.12 -40.04
N ASP A 304 -17.31 -4.71 -38.88
CA ASP A 304 -17.23 -4.01 -37.59
C ASP A 304 -15.83 -3.52 -37.18
N ARG A 305 -14.76 -4.04 -37.80
CA ARG A 305 -13.39 -3.50 -37.60
C ARG A 305 -13.17 -2.16 -38.29
N PHE A 306 -14.06 -1.76 -39.21
CA PHE A 306 -13.93 -0.60 -40.08
C PHE A 306 -15.05 0.41 -39.83
N ARG A 307 -15.14 0.87 -38.57
CA ARG A 307 -16.11 1.86 -38.09
C ARG A 307 -15.39 3.14 -37.70
N SER A 308 -16.02 4.29 -37.95
CA SER A 308 -15.60 5.51 -37.27
C SER A 308 -15.95 5.35 -35.79
N PRO A 309 -15.03 5.64 -34.86
CA PRO A 309 -15.40 5.86 -33.47
C PRO A 309 -16.32 7.10 -33.37
N GLU A 310 -16.98 7.23 -32.23
CA GLU A 310 -17.59 8.49 -31.79
C GLU A 310 -16.54 9.61 -31.85
N LYS A 311 -16.88 10.73 -32.50
CA LYS A 311 -16.04 11.93 -32.53
C LYS A 311 -16.80 13.13 -31.98
N ARG A 312 -16.09 14.06 -31.36
CA ARG A 312 -16.66 15.29 -30.82
C ARG A 312 -16.01 16.51 -31.46
N VAL A 313 -16.81 17.53 -31.74
CA VAL A 313 -16.32 18.88 -32.01
C VAL A 313 -16.47 19.68 -30.73
N ILE A 314 -15.37 20.27 -30.27
CA ILE A 314 -15.37 21.20 -29.16
C ILE A 314 -15.08 22.61 -29.64
N ARG A 315 -15.49 23.58 -28.82
CA ARG A 315 -14.94 24.93 -28.83
C ARG A 315 -14.27 25.16 -27.49
N TYR A 316 -13.14 25.85 -27.45
CA TYR A 316 -12.47 26.16 -26.18
C TYR A 316 -11.83 27.54 -26.18
N VAL A 317 -11.73 28.11 -24.98
CA VAL A 317 -10.84 29.22 -24.66
C VAL A 317 -9.61 28.65 -23.96
N HIS A 318 -8.41 29.14 -24.31
CA HIS A 318 -7.17 28.83 -23.61
C HIS A 318 -6.57 30.09 -22.98
N ALA A 319 -5.83 29.90 -21.88
CA ALA A 319 -4.93 30.90 -21.32
C ALA A 319 -3.60 30.24 -20.97
N ASN A 320 -2.48 30.85 -21.38
CA ASN A 320 -1.15 30.31 -21.12
C ASN A 320 -0.55 30.91 -19.83
N LEU A 321 0.01 30.05 -18.98
CA LEU A 321 0.55 30.42 -17.67
C LEU A 321 1.77 31.34 -17.80
N ASP A 322 2.65 31.10 -18.77
CA ASP A 322 3.85 31.91 -18.99
C ASP A 322 3.53 33.33 -19.49
N GLU A 323 2.40 33.53 -20.17
CA GLU A 323 1.92 34.87 -20.53
C GLU A 323 1.35 35.66 -19.34
N GLU A 324 0.78 34.98 -18.34
CA GLU A 324 0.32 35.62 -17.12
C GLU A 324 1.48 35.87 -16.13
N MET A 325 2.40 34.91 -15.98
CA MET A 325 3.63 35.06 -15.17
C MET A 325 4.44 36.29 -15.57
N LYS A 326 4.57 36.60 -16.87
CA LYS A 326 5.27 37.80 -17.39
C LYS A 326 4.67 39.14 -16.95
N LYS A 327 3.46 39.15 -16.38
CA LYS A 327 2.81 40.36 -15.83
C LYS A 327 3.09 40.51 -14.34
N ILE A 328 3.32 39.40 -13.64
CA ILE A 328 3.52 39.35 -12.20
C ILE A 328 4.99 39.55 -11.89
N HIS A 329 5.28 40.62 -11.17
CA HIS A 329 6.63 41.01 -10.76
C HIS A 329 6.66 41.05 -9.23
N PRO A 330 7.03 39.93 -8.56
CA PRO A 330 7.12 39.88 -7.11
C PRO A 330 8.02 41.00 -6.59
N SER A 331 7.56 41.72 -5.57
CA SER A 331 8.33 42.77 -4.93
C SER A 331 9.51 42.19 -4.15
N PRO A 332 10.57 42.98 -3.91
CA PRO A 332 11.67 42.58 -3.03
C PRO A 332 11.22 42.24 -1.60
N GLU A 333 10.01 42.64 -1.19
CA GLU A 333 9.41 42.33 0.10
C GLU A 333 8.82 40.91 0.11
N GLU A 334 7.90 40.61 -0.82
CA GLU A 334 7.31 39.28 -0.99
C GLU A 334 8.38 38.20 -1.22
N ILE A 335 9.46 38.52 -1.95
CA ILE A 335 10.62 37.64 -2.16
C ILE A 335 11.35 37.32 -0.84
N ARG A 336 11.54 38.31 0.04
CA ARG A 336 12.16 38.12 1.36
C ARG A 336 11.25 37.35 2.30
N GLU A 337 9.95 37.63 2.29
CA GLU A 337 8.94 36.94 3.08
C GLU A 337 8.84 35.47 2.69
N TYR A 338 8.80 35.17 1.39
CA TYR A 338 8.79 33.79 0.88
C TYR A 338 10.06 33.02 1.29
N TYR A 339 11.24 33.64 1.17
CA TYR A 339 12.50 33.03 1.60
C TYR A 339 12.54 32.78 3.12
N ALA A 340 11.99 33.70 3.93
CA ALA A 340 11.92 33.56 5.37
C ALA A 340 10.93 32.46 5.80
N ALA A 341 9.76 32.37 5.14
CA ALA A 341 8.72 31.40 5.43
C ALA A 341 9.05 29.97 4.94
N GLN A 342 9.75 29.85 3.81
CA GLN A 342 10.13 28.56 3.20
C GLN A 342 11.61 28.21 3.40
N ARG A 343 12.24 28.75 4.46
CA ARG A 343 13.70 28.66 4.72
C ARG A 343 14.24 27.22 4.71
N GLU A 344 13.46 26.25 5.20
CA GLU A 344 13.78 24.81 5.20
C GLU A 344 13.97 24.23 3.78
N VAL A 345 13.27 24.77 2.77
CA VAL A 345 13.35 24.35 1.37
C VAL A 345 14.67 24.77 0.70
N PHE A 346 15.40 25.72 1.31
CA PHE A 346 16.65 26.26 0.79
C PHE A 346 17.90 25.69 1.49
N VAL A 347 17.75 24.67 2.34
CA VAL A 347 18.86 23.94 2.98
C VAL A 347 19.70 23.20 1.93
N ALA A 348 20.94 23.67 1.70
CA ALA A 348 21.92 23.05 0.81
C ALA A 348 22.59 21.82 1.42
N THR A 349 22.90 21.88 2.73
CA THR A 349 23.28 20.71 3.52
C THR A 349 22.57 20.76 4.86
N PRO A 350 21.85 19.68 5.26
CA PRO A 350 21.22 19.62 6.58
C PRO A 350 22.27 19.59 7.67
N GLU A 351 21.86 19.98 8.87
CA GLU A 351 22.68 19.92 10.08
C GLU A 351 23.12 18.47 10.36
N GLU A 352 24.43 18.26 10.51
CA GLU A 352 25.05 16.95 10.77
C GLU A 352 25.79 16.95 12.11
N ILE A 353 25.59 15.90 12.92
CA ILE A 353 26.39 15.64 14.13
C ILE A 353 26.97 14.23 14.09
N SER A 354 28.19 14.04 14.56
CA SER A 354 28.75 12.71 14.82
C SER A 354 28.52 12.36 16.28
N VAL A 355 27.81 11.26 16.56
CA VAL A 355 27.29 10.98 17.90
C VAL A 355 27.78 9.64 18.45
N ARG A 356 28.08 9.60 19.74
CA ARG A 356 28.20 8.37 20.53
C ARG A 356 27.08 8.31 21.56
N HIS A 357 26.63 7.09 21.89
CA HIS A 357 25.71 6.89 23.00
C HIS A 357 26.08 5.72 23.93
N ILE A 358 25.51 5.74 25.14
CA ILE A 358 25.44 4.61 26.06
C ILE A 358 23.95 4.44 26.38
N LEU A 359 23.35 3.34 25.93
CA LEU A 359 21.97 2.99 26.26
C LEU A 359 21.94 2.09 27.49
N ILE A 360 21.22 2.51 28.54
CA ILE A 360 20.75 1.64 29.63
C ILE A 360 19.26 1.39 29.38
N MET A 361 18.87 0.15 29.08
CA MET A 361 17.52 -0.16 28.64
C MET A 361 16.48 -0.01 29.76
N SER A 362 15.32 0.54 29.41
CA SER A 362 14.13 0.61 30.27
C SER A 362 12.88 0.41 29.41
N HIS A 363 12.29 -0.77 29.52
CA HIS A 363 11.08 -1.19 28.80
C HIS A 363 9.81 -1.12 29.65
N ALA A 364 9.91 -0.65 30.89
CA ALA A 364 8.80 -0.41 31.79
C ALA A 364 8.41 1.07 31.77
N ASP A 365 7.23 1.38 32.30
CA ASP A 365 6.71 2.74 32.43
C ASP A 365 7.60 3.63 33.33
N GLU A 366 7.43 4.95 33.22
CA GLU A 366 8.18 5.92 34.01
C GLU A 366 7.98 5.71 35.53
N ASP A 367 9.04 5.96 36.30
CA ASP A 367 9.12 5.77 37.76
C ASP A 367 8.89 4.35 38.31
N SER A 368 8.62 3.38 37.43
CA SER A 368 8.65 1.95 37.77
C SER A 368 9.99 1.54 38.41
N ASP A 369 9.96 0.44 39.16
CA ASP A 369 11.13 -0.03 39.90
C ASP A 369 12.31 -0.40 38.99
N SER A 370 12.03 -0.77 37.74
CA SER A 370 13.03 -1.01 36.69
C SER A 370 13.55 0.30 36.09
N ASP A 371 12.65 1.24 35.79
CA ASP A 371 13.02 2.55 35.24
C ASP A 371 13.90 3.35 36.19
N ARG A 372 13.59 3.34 37.48
CA ARG A 372 14.41 3.96 38.53
C ARG A 372 15.81 3.34 38.57
N ARG A 373 15.94 2.02 38.49
CA ARG A 373 17.25 1.33 38.39
C ARG A 373 18.01 1.68 37.12
N ALA A 374 17.33 1.82 35.98
CA ALA A 374 17.96 2.25 34.73
C ALA A 374 18.46 3.70 34.82
N ARG A 375 17.66 4.60 35.41
CA ARG A 375 18.00 6.00 35.70
C ARG A 375 19.19 6.11 36.66
N GLU A 376 19.17 5.38 37.77
CA GLU A 376 20.25 5.30 38.76
C GLU A 376 21.55 4.74 38.15
N ARG A 377 21.47 3.65 37.36
CA ARG A 377 22.62 3.13 36.59
C ARG A 377 23.16 4.17 35.60
N CYS A 378 22.29 4.89 34.90
CA CYS A 378 22.68 5.91 33.93
C CYS A 378 23.40 7.08 34.62
N HIS A 379 22.90 7.55 35.77
CA HIS A 379 23.58 8.54 36.61
C HIS A 379 24.92 8.03 37.18
N MET A 380 25.01 6.76 37.60
CA MET A 380 26.26 6.15 38.06
C MET A 380 27.33 6.14 36.95
N VAL A 381 26.96 5.73 35.73
CA VAL A 381 27.86 5.72 34.58
C VAL A 381 28.27 7.14 34.17
N LEU A 382 27.34 8.11 34.23
CA LEU A 382 27.65 9.53 34.02
C LEU A 382 28.66 10.02 35.07
N GLY A 383 28.51 9.60 36.33
CA GLY A 383 29.47 9.88 37.41
C GLY A 383 30.87 9.29 37.15
N GLU A 384 30.96 8.04 36.67
CA GLU A 384 32.25 7.43 36.29
C GLU A 384 32.95 8.16 35.13
N ILE A 385 32.17 8.67 34.16
CA ILE A 385 32.70 9.42 33.01
C ILE A 385 33.12 10.83 33.42
N THR A 386 32.25 11.58 34.11
CA THR A 386 32.50 12.98 34.51
C THR A 386 33.59 13.13 35.57
N SER A 387 33.78 12.12 36.42
CA SER A 387 34.93 12.07 37.35
C SER A 387 36.26 11.70 36.68
N GLY A 388 36.25 11.31 35.40
CA GLY A 388 37.42 10.77 34.70
C GLY A 388 37.85 9.38 35.17
N THR A 389 36.98 8.66 35.91
CA THR A 389 37.24 7.28 36.35
C THR A 389 37.24 6.29 35.18
N ARG A 390 36.50 6.60 34.10
CA ARG A 390 36.56 5.91 32.80
C ARG A 390 36.41 6.88 31.64
N THR A 391 36.88 6.50 30.47
CA THR A 391 36.45 7.14 29.21
C THR A 391 35.02 6.74 28.84
N PHE A 392 34.34 7.57 28.04
CA PHE A 392 33.01 7.25 27.51
C PHE A 392 33.04 5.95 26.68
N GLU A 393 34.12 5.71 25.94
CA GLU A 393 34.31 4.54 25.09
C GLU A 393 34.53 3.24 25.89
N GLU A 394 35.11 3.31 27.09
CA GLU A 394 35.19 2.17 28.02
C GLU A 394 33.86 1.94 28.73
N ALA A 395 33.20 3.01 29.17
CA ALA A 395 31.86 2.95 29.75
C ALA A 395 30.83 2.39 28.76
N ALA A 396 30.90 2.76 27.48
CA ALA A 396 30.05 2.22 26.43
C ALA A 396 30.27 0.72 26.19
N ARG A 397 31.53 0.26 26.16
CA ARG A 397 31.85 -1.17 26.01
C ARG A 397 31.37 -2.02 27.19
N GLN A 398 31.42 -1.47 28.40
CA GLN A 398 31.08 -2.22 29.62
C GLN A 398 29.58 -2.15 29.96
N TYR A 399 28.97 -0.97 29.82
CA TYR A 399 27.63 -0.68 30.35
C TYR A 399 26.55 -0.44 29.28
N SER A 400 26.89 -0.14 28.02
CA SER A 400 25.87 0.05 26.98
C SER A 400 25.23 -1.28 26.59
N GLU A 401 23.90 -1.30 26.63
CA GLU A 401 23.07 -2.45 26.27
C GLU A 401 22.71 -2.46 24.77
N ASP A 402 22.95 -1.36 24.03
CA ASP A 402 23.14 -1.46 22.57
C ASP A 402 24.47 -2.14 22.24
N ARG A 403 24.42 -3.47 22.13
CA ARG A 403 25.57 -4.31 21.73
C ARG A 403 26.10 -4.00 20.33
N SER A 404 25.32 -3.38 19.44
CA SER A 404 25.74 -3.15 18.05
C SER A 404 26.75 -2.00 17.90
N ASN A 405 26.76 -1.04 18.84
CA ASN A 405 27.70 0.06 18.90
C ASN A 405 28.55 0.09 20.18
N ALA A 406 28.19 -0.64 21.24
CA ALA A 406 28.98 -0.79 22.46
C ALA A 406 30.47 -1.10 22.19
N GLU A 407 30.77 -2.12 21.36
CA GLU A 407 32.16 -2.51 21.04
C GLU A 407 32.99 -1.38 20.38
N LYS A 408 32.32 -0.53 19.59
CA LYS A 408 32.90 0.65 18.93
C LYS A 408 33.14 1.82 19.89
N GLY A 409 32.77 1.68 21.17
CA GLY A 409 32.75 2.77 22.14
C GLY A 409 31.52 3.67 21.99
N GLY A 410 30.36 3.09 21.65
CA GLY A 410 29.07 3.79 21.55
C GLY A 410 28.81 4.51 20.22
N ASP A 411 29.71 4.39 19.25
CA ASP A 411 29.73 5.17 18.01
C ASP A 411 28.53 4.87 17.08
N LEU A 412 27.65 5.87 16.89
CA LEU A 412 26.51 5.84 15.96
C LEU A 412 26.87 6.41 14.57
N GLY A 413 28.05 7.03 14.42
CA GLY A 413 28.44 7.76 13.22
C GLY A 413 27.69 9.10 13.06
N VAL A 414 27.50 9.52 11.81
CA VAL A 414 26.91 10.82 11.47
C VAL A 414 25.38 10.73 11.40
N VAL A 415 24.72 11.47 12.27
CA VAL A 415 23.28 11.69 12.34
C VAL A 415 22.93 12.99 11.61
N ARG A 416 21.78 13.02 10.93
CA ARG A 416 21.27 14.21 10.23
C ARG A 416 19.89 14.58 10.77
N LYS A 417 19.70 15.87 11.02
CA LYS A 417 18.49 16.42 11.63
C LYS A 417 17.28 16.22 10.73
N GLY A 418 16.14 15.83 11.31
CA GLY A 418 14.84 15.76 10.63
C GLY A 418 14.62 14.55 9.73
N LEU A 419 15.54 13.56 9.67
CA LEU A 419 15.34 12.34 8.87
C LEU A 419 14.49 11.26 9.57
N GLY A 420 14.06 11.48 10.82
CA GLY A 420 13.18 10.55 11.56
C GLY A 420 13.79 9.17 11.84
N MET A 421 15.11 9.05 11.75
CA MET A 421 15.84 7.79 11.98
C MET A 421 16.28 7.58 13.44
N MET A 422 16.09 8.58 14.30
CA MET A 422 16.38 8.51 15.74
C MET A 422 15.10 8.63 16.58
N ASP A 423 15.23 8.45 17.89
CA ASP A 423 14.13 8.77 18.82
C ASP A 423 14.02 10.29 19.02
N PRO A 424 12.82 10.90 19.06
CA PRO A 424 12.69 12.37 19.07
C PRO A 424 13.46 13.06 20.20
N ASP A 425 13.37 12.54 21.43
CA ASP A 425 14.04 13.10 22.60
C ASP A 425 15.56 12.88 22.56
N PHE A 426 16.00 11.75 22.00
CA PHE A 426 17.42 11.49 21.72
C PHE A 426 17.96 12.47 20.67
N GLU A 427 17.24 12.69 19.58
CA GLU A 427 17.63 13.61 18.51
C GLU A 427 17.68 15.06 19.01
N ALA A 428 16.65 15.49 19.75
CA ALA A 428 16.61 16.81 20.37
C ALA A 428 17.78 17.05 21.34
N ALA A 429 18.08 16.08 22.22
CA ALA A 429 19.20 16.20 23.14
C ALA A 429 20.57 16.12 22.43
N ALA A 430 20.71 15.29 21.38
CA ALA A 430 21.96 15.15 20.64
C ALA A 430 22.30 16.41 19.83
N PHE A 431 21.32 17.08 19.22
CA PHE A 431 21.54 18.34 18.50
C PHE A 431 21.60 19.58 19.42
N ALA A 432 21.26 19.46 20.71
CA ALA A 432 21.40 20.52 21.70
C ALA A 432 22.75 20.48 22.46
N ALA A 433 23.46 19.35 22.44
CA ALA A 433 24.69 19.13 23.18
C ALA A 433 25.93 19.77 22.52
N ALA A 434 26.85 20.33 23.31
CA ALA A 434 28.08 20.89 22.78
C ALA A 434 29.07 19.80 22.33
N VAL A 435 29.95 20.12 21.36
CA VAL A 435 30.99 19.19 20.89
C VAL A 435 31.95 18.83 22.03
N GLY A 436 32.03 17.54 22.36
CA GLY A 436 32.80 16.98 23.48
C GLY A 436 32.00 16.83 24.79
N GLU A 437 30.80 17.41 24.89
CA GLU A 437 29.96 17.33 26.08
C GLU A 437 29.26 15.97 26.21
N VAL A 438 29.13 15.48 27.44
CA VAL A 438 28.40 14.24 27.75
C VAL A 438 27.06 14.61 28.38
N THR A 439 25.98 14.39 27.63
CA THR A 439 24.62 14.85 27.93
C THR A 439 23.72 13.69 28.34
N GLY A 440 22.89 13.90 29.37
CA GLY A 440 21.91 12.92 29.86
C GLY A 440 21.87 12.81 31.40
N PRO A 441 21.11 11.85 31.97
CA PRO A 441 20.32 10.83 31.27
C PRO A 441 19.18 11.39 30.42
N VAL A 442 19.09 10.97 29.16
CA VAL A 442 17.99 11.30 28.23
C VAL A 442 17.06 10.09 28.13
N ARG A 443 15.78 10.24 28.49
CA ARG A 443 14.80 9.16 28.29
C ARG A 443 14.43 9.03 26.81
N SER A 444 14.17 7.81 26.38
CA SER A 444 13.73 7.41 25.04
C SER A 444 12.77 6.24 25.16
N ARG A 445 12.14 5.81 24.06
CA ARG A 445 11.37 4.55 24.02
C ARG A 445 12.19 3.29 24.35
N PHE A 446 13.53 3.37 24.28
CA PHE A 446 14.43 2.23 24.50
C PHE A 446 14.99 2.18 25.92
N GLY A 447 15.07 3.31 26.60
CA GLY A 447 15.67 3.46 27.93
C GLY A 447 16.30 4.83 28.16
N TYR A 448 17.29 4.88 29.04
CA TYR A 448 18.06 6.10 29.31
C TYR A 448 19.38 6.10 28.53
N HIS A 449 19.65 7.21 27.83
CA HIS A 449 20.88 7.44 27.10
C HIS A 449 21.80 8.42 27.80
N LEU A 450 23.10 8.14 27.77
CA LEU A 450 24.13 9.18 27.78
C LEU A 450 24.57 9.41 26.34
N ILE A 451 24.73 10.66 25.93
CA ILE A 451 25.02 11.08 24.56
C ILE A 451 26.32 11.89 24.56
N ARG A 452 27.22 11.70 23.59
CA ARG A 452 28.38 12.58 23.36
C ARG A 452 28.45 12.97 21.89
N VAL A 453 28.58 14.27 21.60
CA VAL A 453 28.80 14.78 20.23
C VAL A 453 30.30 14.86 19.98
N ASP A 454 30.81 14.08 19.03
CA ASP A 454 32.22 14.08 18.61
C ASP A 454 32.53 15.21 17.61
N SER A 455 31.54 15.65 16.82
CA SER A 455 31.63 16.81 15.93
C SER A 455 30.24 17.30 15.50
N HIS A 456 30.14 18.58 15.13
CA HIS A 456 28.91 19.24 14.67
C HIS A 456 29.23 20.04 13.41
N ARG A 457 28.30 20.03 12.45
CA ARG A 457 28.29 20.84 11.23
C ARG A 457 26.92 21.48 11.13
N ASP A 458 26.89 22.81 11.20
CA ASP A 458 25.67 23.61 11.07
C ASP A 458 24.96 23.35 9.73
N GLU A 459 23.65 23.63 9.67
CA GLU A 459 22.93 23.74 8.41
C GLU A 459 23.57 24.82 7.51
N VAL A 460 23.73 24.50 6.22
CA VAL A 460 24.10 25.49 5.20
C VAL A 460 22.87 25.75 4.36
N ILE A 461 22.36 26.98 4.39
CA ILE A 461 21.20 27.41 3.61
C ILE A 461 21.70 28.27 2.44
N ARG A 462 21.18 28.00 1.24
CA ARG A 462 21.48 28.81 0.04
C ARG A 462 21.01 30.25 0.29
N PRO A 463 21.91 31.25 0.28
CA PRO A 463 21.54 32.63 0.60
C PRO A 463 20.54 33.17 -0.42
N LEU A 464 19.69 34.11 0.00
CA LEU A 464 18.63 34.67 -0.85
C LEU A 464 19.12 35.05 -2.27
N ALA A 465 20.28 35.70 -2.39
CA ALA A 465 20.85 36.11 -3.68
C ALA A 465 21.24 34.96 -4.63
N GLU A 466 21.29 33.71 -4.16
CA GLU A 466 21.47 32.50 -4.97
C GLU A 466 20.12 31.95 -5.48
N VAL A 467 19.05 32.11 -4.69
CA VAL A 467 17.72 31.51 -4.94
C VAL A 467 16.64 32.51 -5.35
N GLU A 468 16.96 33.81 -5.41
CA GLU A 468 16.04 34.90 -5.75
C GLU A 468 15.30 34.65 -7.07
N GLY A 469 15.98 34.11 -8.09
CA GLY A 469 15.35 33.71 -9.35
C GLY A 469 14.36 32.56 -9.23
N GLU A 470 14.68 31.52 -8.45
CA GLU A 470 13.78 30.38 -8.18
C GLU A 470 12.51 30.85 -7.43
N ILE A 471 12.68 31.78 -6.49
CA ILE A 471 11.59 32.36 -5.69
C ILE A 471 10.69 33.26 -6.54
N VAL A 472 11.28 34.15 -7.36
CA VAL A 472 10.53 35.00 -8.30
C VAL A 472 9.70 34.14 -9.25
N GLU A 473 10.29 33.10 -9.84
CA GLU A 473 9.58 32.20 -10.74
C GLU A 473 8.43 31.47 -10.02
N ARG A 474 8.65 31.04 -8.78
CA ARG A 474 7.66 30.28 -8.01
C ARG A 474 6.49 31.14 -7.52
N ILE A 475 6.74 32.32 -6.96
CA ILE A 475 5.69 33.28 -6.58
C ILE A 475 4.89 33.69 -7.83
N ALA A 476 5.57 34.04 -8.92
CA ALA A 476 4.90 34.43 -10.17
C ALA A 476 4.04 33.29 -10.73
N ARG A 477 4.52 32.04 -10.67
CA ARG A 477 3.76 30.84 -11.08
C ARG A 477 2.52 30.62 -10.22
N GLU A 478 2.66 30.63 -8.90
CA GLU A 478 1.57 30.38 -7.96
C GLU A 478 0.48 31.47 -8.08
N ALA A 479 0.87 32.74 -8.12
CA ALA A 479 -0.05 33.87 -8.33
C ALA A 479 -0.70 33.86 -9.73
N ALA A 480 0.04 33.54 -10.79
CA ALA A 480 -0.50 33.42 -12.15
C ALA A 480 -1.55 32.30 -12.26
N ARG A 481 -1.30 31.15 -11.61
CA ARG A 481 -2.22 30.01 -11.59
C ARG A 481 -3.55 30.40 -10.96
N THR A 482 -3.49 31.06 -9.80
CA THR A 482 -4.67 31.60 -9.09
C THR A 482 -5.41 32.66 -9.92
N ALA A 483 -4.70 33.59 -10.56
CA ALA A 483 -5.31 34.64 -11.39
C ALA A 483 -6.02 34.09 -12.63
N LEU A 484 -5.38 33.16 -13.37
CA LEU A 484 -5.99 32.54 -14.56
C LEU A 484 -7.23 31.72 -14.19
N ARG A 485 -7.16 30.90 -13.13
CA ARG A 485 -8.29 30.11 -12.64
C ARG A 485 -9.47 31.00 -12.26
N ALA A 486 -9.23 32.06 -11.48
CA ALA A 486 -10.27 33.00 -11.07
C ALA A 486 -10.93 33.68 -12.28
N ARG A 487 -10.13 34.15 -13.24
CA ARG A 487 -10.60 34.85 -14.44
C ARG A 487 -11.38 33.93 -15.42
N LEU A 488 -11.07 32.64 -15.47
CA LEU A 488 -11.81 31.65 -16.25
C LEU A 488 -13.07 31.14 -15.53
N GLU A 489 -13.07 31.05 -14.20
CA GLU A 489 -14.30 30.80 -13.44
C GLU A 489 -15.28 31.98 -13.50
N GLU A 490 -14.78 33.23 -13.47
CA GLU A 490 -15.59 34.43 -13.74
C GLU A 490 -16.21 34.37 -15.15
N LEU A 491 -15.40 34.01 -16.16
CA LEU A 491 -15.88 33.84 -17.53
C LEU A 491 -16.98 32.76 -17.62
N ARG A 492 -16.76 31.60 -16.99
CA ARG A 492 -17.71 30.49 -16.95
C ARG A 492 -19.01 30.87 -16.23
N GLY A 493 -18.92 31.61 -15.12
CA GLY A 493 -20.08 32.11 -14.39
C GLY A 493 -20.88 33.14 -15.17
N ARG A 494 -20.22 33.98 -15.99
CA ARG A 494 -20.89 34.94 -16.88
C ARG A 494 -21.61 34.25 -18.04
N LEU A 495 -21.05 33.15 -18.56
CA LEU A 495 -21.59 32.38 -19.69
C LEU A 495 -22.44 31.18 -19.26
N ALA A 496 -23.07 31.22 -18.08
CA ALA A 496 -23.74 30.05 -17.49
C ALA A 496 -24.86 29.43 -18.35
N ASP A 497 -25.52 30.24 -19.19
CA ASP A 497 -26.53 29.83 -20.17
C ASP A 497 -26.12 30.18 -21.63
N GLU A 498 -24.84 30.53 -21.86
CA GLU A 498 -24.31 31.00 -23.15
C GLU A 498 -23.17 30.08 -23.68
N THR A 499 -22.75 30.31 -24.92
CA THR A 499 -21.68 29.54 -25.59
C THR A 499 -20.36 30.32 -25.64
N LEU A 500 -19.25 29.64 -25.94
CA LEU A 500 -17.95 30.25 -26.20
C LEU A 500 -17.87 30.87 -27.62
N ASP A 501 -18.98 31.40 -28.15
CA ASP A 501 -19.02 32.01 -29.48
C ASP A 501 -18.11 33.26 -29.52
N PRO A 502 -17.22 33.41 -30.52
CA PRO A 502 -16.42 34.62 -30.71
C PRO A 502 -17.23 35.91 -30.76
N ALA A 503 -18.49 35.89 -31.22
CA ALA A 503 -19.39 37.03 -31.22
C ALA A 503 -19.79 37.48 -29.80
N THR A 504 -19.93 36.53 -28.87
CA THR A 504 -20.25 36.78 -27.45
C THR A 504 -19.01 37.20 -26.65
N LEU A 505 -17.84 36.62 -26.97
CA LEU A 505 -16.58 36.86 -26.26
C LEU A 505 -15.82 38.12 -26.72
N GLY A 506 -16.05 38.55 -27.96
CA GLY A 506 -15.30 39.63 -28.61
C GLY A 506 -13.81 39.31 -28.71
N SER A 507 -12.97 40.34 -28.81
CA SER A 507 -11.50 40.20 -28.89
C SER A 507 -10.81 39.92 -27.54
N THR A 508 -11.56 39.57 -26.49
CA THR A 508 -11.04 39.45 -25.11
C THR A 508 -10.34 38.11 -24.86
N TRP A 509 -10.73 37.08 -25.60
CA TRP A 509 -10.30 35.70 -25.42
C TRP A 509 -10.08 35.03 -26.78
N LYS A 510 -9.00 34.26 -26.92
CA LYS A 510 -8.71 33.52 -28.16
C LYS A 510 -9.46 32.19 -28.14
N VAL A 511 -10.58 32.16 -28.88
CA VAL A 511 -11.40 30.98 -29.09
C VAL A 511 -10.81 30.10 -30.17
N SER A 512 -10.76 28.79 -29.92
CA SER A 512 -10.38 27.75 -30.87
C SER A 512 -11.54 26.77 -31.08
N GLN A 513 -11.69 26.25 -32.31
CA GLN A 513 -12.62 25.16 -32.62
C GLN A 513 -11.91 24.12 -33.52
N PRO A 514 -11.27 23.09 -32.93
CA PRO A 514 -10.51 22.08 -33.68
C PRO A 514 -11.42 21.13 -34.50
N PRO A 515 -10.85 20.33 -35.42
CA PRO A 515 -11.58 19.28 -36.14
C PRO A 515 -12.18 18.23 -35.20
N ALA A 516 -13.18 17.48 -35.68
CA ALA A 516 -13.82 16.41 -34.92
C ALA A 516 -12.82 15.29 -34.56
N PHE A 517 -12.63 15.03 -33.27
CA PHE A 517 -11.65 14.08 -32.74
C PHE A 517 -12.30 12.96 -31.93
N ALA A 518 -11.68 11.78 -31.91
CA ALA A 518 -12.14 10.61 -31.15
C ALA A 518 -11.56 10.61 -29.72
N ARG A 519 -12.16 9.85 -28.80
CA ARG A 519 -11.70 9.81 -27.39
C ARG A 519 -10.21 9.45 -27.23
N ALA A 520 -9.72 8.52 -28.05
CA ALA A 520 -8.32 8.08 -28.10
C ALA A 520 -7.44 8.91 -29.07
N ALA A 521 -7.78 10.16 -29.34
CA ALA A 521 -6.96 11.05 -30.16
C ALA A 521 -5.67 11.44 -29.44
N ARG A 522 -4.51 11.13 -30.04
CA ARG A 522 -3.18 11.53 -29.54
C ARG A 522 -2.87 13.03 -29.72
N GLN A 523 -3.69 13.73 -30.49
CA GLN A 523 -3.62 15.18 -30.68
C GLN A 523 -5.01 15.69 -31.06
N ILE A 524 -5.39 16.86 -30.54
CA ILE A 524 -6.61 17.59 -30.95
C ILE A 524 -6.21 18.79 -31.84
N ASP A 525 -5.31 19.63 -31.34
CA ASP A 525 -4.59 20.64 -32.13
C ASP A 525 -3.20 20.93 -31.51
N SER A 526 -2.48 21.90 -32.07
CA SER A 526 -1.14 22.31 -31.62
C SER A 526 -1.12 23.34 -30.47
N THR A 527 -2.29 23.79 -29.99
CA THR A 527 -2.42 24.71 -28.85
C THR A 527 -2.75 23.93 -27.57
N ILE A 528 -3.53 22.85 -27.69
CA ILE A 528 -3.76 21.90 -26.58
C ILE A 528 -2.47 21.11 -26.27
N GLY A 529 -1.74 20.68 -27.31
CA GLY A 529 -0.46 19.98 -27.14
C GLY A 529 -0.59 18.74 -26.24
N ASP A 530 0.22 18.70 -25.19
CA ASP A 530 0.33 17.58 -24.26
C ASP A 530 -0.89 17.49 -23.30
N ASP A 531 -1.64 18.59 -23.11
CA ASP A 531 -2.87 18.65 -22.30
C ASP A 531 -4.06 17.90 -22.96
N VAL A 532 -3.80 17.08 -23.99
CA VAL A 532 -4.79 16.35 -24.80
C VAL A 532 -5.68 15.42 -23.98
N PHE A 533 -5.14 14.78 -22.95
CA PHE A 533 -5.89 13.85 -22.10
C PHE A 533 -6.98 14.57 -21.30
N ILE A 534 -6.64 15.65 -20.59
CA ILE A 534 -7.61 16.38 -19.76
C ILE A 534 -8.71 17.05 -20.61
N VAL A 535 -8.35 17.56 -21.80
CA VAL A 535 -9.33 18.16 -22.74
C VAL A 535 -10.21 17.08 -23.36
N SER A 536 -9.66 15.94 -23.79
CA SER A 536 -10.44 14.82 -24.33
C SER A 536 -11.39 14.24 -23.26
N ARG A 537 -10.90 14.00 -22.04
CA ARG A 537 -11.70 13.49 -20.91
C ARG A 537 -12.86 14.43 -20.57
N ALA A 538 -12.62 15.74 -20.55
CA ALA A 538 -13.69 16.72 -20.34
C ALA A 538 -14.69 16.72 -21.51
N ALA A 539 -14.21 16.79 -22.76
CA ALA A 539 -15.03 16.82 -23.96
C ALA A 539 -15.95 15.59 -24.08
N PHE A 540 -15.46 14.40 -23.74
CA PHE A 540 -16.23 13.16 -23.79
C PHE A 540 -17.17 12.93 -22.59
N ASN A 541 -17.06 13.74 -21.53
CA ASN A 541 -17.98 13.74 -20.38
C ASN A 541 -19.10 14.80 -20.49
N LEU A 542 -18.99 15.79 -21.39
CA LEU A 542 -20.07 16.75 -21.67
C LEU A 542 -21.25 16.07 -22.39
N THR A 543 -22.44 16.67 -22.31
CA THR A 543 -23.66 16.19 -22.98
C THR A 543 -24.44 17.35 -23.60
N LEU A 544 -25.12 17.07 -24.72
CA LEU A 544 -25.97 18.03 -25.44
C LEU A 544 -27.34 18.20 -24.74
N PRO A 545 -28.08 19.31 -24.94
CA PRO A 545 -27.76 20.45 -25.81
C PRO A 545 -26.57 21.31 -25.33
N ALA A 546 -25.97 22.05 -26.27
CA ALA A 546 -24.88 22.98 -25.98
C ALA A 546 -25.33 24.10 -25.02
N GLY A 547 -24.38 24.61 -24.23
CA GLY A 547 -24.60 25.54 -23.11
C GLY A 547 -23.99 25.08 -21.79
N LYS A 548 -23.71 23.77 -21.63
CA LYS A 548 -22.93 23.25 -20.51
C LYS A 548 -21.43 23.33 -20.81
N LEU A 549 -20.78 24.36 -20.27
CA LEU A 549 -19.32 24.47 -20.24
C LEU A 549 -18.70 23.47 -19.24
N SER A 550 -17.48 23.02 -19.52
CA SER A 550 -16.66 22.27 -18.56
C SER A 550 -16.40 23.08 -17.29
N SER A 551 -15.93 22.45 -16.21
CA SER A 551 -15.13 23.19 -15.22
C SER A 551 -13.90 23.80 -15.89
N VAL A 552 -13.26 24.79 -15.25
CA VAL A 552 -11.90 25.17 -15.67
C VAL A 552 -11.01 23.93 -15.56
N LEU A 553 -10.27 23.63 -16.64
CA LEU A 553 -9.31 22.54 -16.72
C LEU A 553 -7.91 23.15 -16.58
N GLU A 554 -7.11 22.58 -15.70
CA GLU A 554 -5.75 23.05 -15.41
C GLU A 554 -4.79 22.02 -16.00
N GLY A 555 -4.02 22.42 -17.02
CA GLY A 555 -2.96 21.64 -17.65
C GLY A 555 -1.58 22.10 -17.20
N GLY A 556 -0.53 21.51 -17.76
CA GLY A 556 0.85 21.71 -17.28
C GLY A 556 1.35 23.16 -17.43
N ARG A 557 0.95 23.84 -18.52
CA ARG A 557 1.25 25.27 -18.75
C ARG A 557 0.05 26.08 -19.24
N ASN A 558 -1.12 25.47 -19.40
CA ASN A 558 -2.28 26.08 -20.02
C ASN A 558 -3.56 25.80 -19.22
N PHE A 559 -4.51 26.72 -19.32
CA PHE A 559 -5.81 26.64 -18.68
C PHE A 559 -6.90 26.65 -19.75
N TYR A 560 -7.88 25.76 -19.65
CA TYR A 560 -8.93 25.59 -20.66
C TYR A 560 -10.34 25.74 -20.08
N LEU A 561 -11.22 26.29 -20.89
CA LEU A 561 -12.67 26.24 -20.69
C LEU A 561 -13.30 25.69 -21.98
N VAL A 562 -14.02 24.57 -21.89
CA VAL A 562 -14.43 23.75 -23.04
C VAL A 562 -15.95 23.66 -23.18
N GLU A 563 -16.44 23.81 -24.41
CA GLU A 563 -17.83 23.65 -24.83
C GLU A 563 -17.93 22.48 -25.81
N LEU A 564 -18.95 21.63 -25.67
CA LEU A 564 -19.30 20.60 -26.65
C LEU A 564 -20.22 21.19 -27.73
N VAL A 565 -19.79 21.16 -28.99
CA VAL A 565 -20.50 21.77 -30.13
C VAL A 565 -21.28 20.74 -30.95
N ASP A 566 -20.69 19.57 -31.21
CA ASP A 566 -21.26 18.52 -32.06
C ASP A 566 -20.77 17.13 -31.60
N VAL A 567 -21.61 16.10 -31.81
CA VAL A 567 -21.32 14.69 -31.51
C VAL A 567 -21.60 13.86 -32.76
N GLN A 568 -20.54 13.31 -33.33
CA GLN A 568 -20.56 12.52 -34.55
C GLN A 568 -20.53 11.03 -34.18
N GLU A 569 -21.71 10.42 -34.25
CA GLU A 569 -21.98 9.05 -33.82
C GLU A 569 -21.12 7.97 -34.52
N ALA A 570 -20.91 6.85 -33.83
CA ALA A 570 -20.02 5.76 -34.21
C ALA A 570 -20.54 4.90 -35.40
N ARG A 571 -20.45 5.45 -36.61
CA ARG A 571 -20.96 4.84 -37.85
C ARG A 571 -20.01 3.84 -38.51
N GLN A 572 -20.59 2.96 -39.32
CA GLN A 572 -19.86 2.16 -40.30
C GLN A 572 -19.18 3.09 -41.34
N LEU A 573 -17.91 2.79 -41.68
CA LEU A 573 -17.26 3.37 -42.86
C LEU A 573 -17.59 2.52 -44.08
N SER A 574 -17.81 3.16 -45.22
CA SER A 574 -17.86 2.45 -46.50
C SER A 574 -16.47 1.92 -46.90
N LEU A 575 -16.43 0.90 -47.76
CA LEU A 575 -15.17 0.36 -48.30
C LEU A 575 -14.28 1.44 -48.94
N GLN A 576 -14.88 2.46 -49.56
CA GLN A 576 -14.15 3.58 -50.15
C GLN A 576 -13.51 4.50 -49.09
N GLU A 577 -14.17 4.69 -47.95
CA GLU A 577 -13.64 5.50 -46.84
C GLU A 577 -12.59 4.75 -46.02
N ALA A 578 -12.75 3.44 -45.86
CA ALA A 578 -11.85 2.57 -45.08
C ALA A 578 -10.73 1.93 -45.93
N TRP A 579 -10.63 2.22 -47.23
CA TRP A 579 -9.81 1.44 -48.18
C TRP A 579 -8.38 1.17 -47.72
N GLU A 580 -7.63 2.21 -47.33
CA GLU A 580 -6.24 2.02 -46.88
C GLU A 580 -6.13 1.33 -45.51
N ASP A 581 -7.14 1.44 -44.64
CA ASP A 581 -7.18 0.72 -43.36
C ASP A 581 -7.45 -0.77 -43.58
N VAL A 582 -8.41 -1.10 -44.45
CA VAL A 582 -8.71 -2.47 -44.88
C VAL A 582 -7.50 -3.09 -45.57
N ARG A 583 -6.87 -2.36 -46.49
CA ARG A 583 -5.68 -2.76 -47.24
C ARG A 583 -4.48 -2.99 -46.32
N ARG A 584 -4.21 -2.08 -45.38
CA ARG A 584 -3.17 -2.22 -44.35
C ARG A 584 -3.42 -3.45 -43.46
N ALA A 585 -4.63 -3.60 -42.92
CA ALA A 585 -4.98 -4.74 -42.08
C ALA A 585 -4.93 -6.09 -42.83
N LEU A 586 -5.27 -6.11 -44.12
CA LEU A 586 -5.11 -7.27 -45.00
C LEU A 586 -3.62 -7.60 -45.23
N VAL A 587 -2.78 -6.58 -45.46
CA VAL A 587 -1.33 -6.75 -45.60
C VAL A 587 -0.72 -7.30 -44.31
N GLU A 588 -1.10 -6.77 -43.15
CA GLU A 588 -0.60 -7.25 -41.85
C GLU A 588 -1.06 -8.68 -41.55
N ALA A 589 -2.34 -9.01 -41.76
CA ALA A 589 -2.86 -10.37 -41.59
C ALA A 589 -2.17 -11.38 -42.54
N ARG A 590 -1.92 -10.99 -43.80
CA ARG A 590 -1.17 -11.83 -44.76
C ARG A 590 0.30 -11.97 -44.41
N ALA A 591 0.95 -10.91 -43.91
CA ALA A 591 2.35 -10.92 -43.51
C ALA A 591 2.57 -11.78 -42.24
N GLY A 592 1.67 -11.69 -41.26
CA GLY A 592 1.66 -12.58 -40.10
C GLY A 592 1.43 -14.05 -40.48
N ARG A 593 0.54 -14.31 -41.44
CA ARG A 593 0.35 -15.67 -42.00
C ARG A 593 1.65 -16.20 -42.66
N LEU A 594 2.35 -15.39 -43.46
CA LEU A 594 3.61 -15.82 -44.08
C LEU A 594 4.74 -16.03 -43.03
N ALA A 595 4.83 -15.20 -42.00
CA ALA A 595 5.78 -15.40 -40.91
C ALA A 595 5.53 -16.70 -40.14
N ARG A 596 4.25 -17.04 -39.93
CA ARG A 596 3.82 -18.34 -39.38
C ARG A 596 4.18 -19.49 -40.32
N GLU A 597 3.84 -19.39 -41.60
CA GLU A 597 4.12 -20.44 -42.60
C GLU A 597 5.63 -20.72 -42.75
N GLU A 598 6.49 -19.70 -42.74
CA GLU A 598 7.94 -19.89 -42.74
C GLU A 598 8.45 -20.45 -41.40
N ALA A 599 7.85 -20.10 -40.26
CA ALA A 599 8.22 -20.69 -38.97
C ALA A 599 7.91 -22.20 -38.89
N TYR A 600 6.78 -22.64 -39.46
CA TYR A 600 6.47 -24.06 -39.64
C TYR A 600 7.43 -24.73 -40.63
N ALA A 601 7.67 -24.12 -41.80
CA ALA A 601 8.59 -24.66 -42.80
C ALA A 601 10.02 -24.82 -42.26
N ALA A 602 10.53 -23.84 -41.52
CA ALA A 602 11.83 -23.92 -40.85
C ALA A 602 11.88 -25.04 -39.80
N LEU A 603 10.83 -25.18 -38.98
CA LEU A 603 10.73 -26.27 -38.01
C LEU A 603 10.74 -27.65 -38.68
N ASP A 604 10.05 -27.81 -39.80
CA ASP A 604 10.03 -29.07 -40.54
C ASP A 604 11.37 -29.37 -41.23
N ARG A 605 12.09 -28.37 -41.76
CA ARG A 605 13.49 -28.54 -42.23
C ARG A 605 14.43 -28.98 -41.09
N ILE A 606 14.23 -28.44 -39.90
CA ILE A 606 14.99 -28.82 -38.71
C ILE A 606 14.66 -30.26 -38.26
N ARG A 607 13.37 -30.63 -38.20
CA ARG A 607 12.90 -31.96 -37.74
C ARG A 607 13.16 -33.08 -38.75
N THR A 608 13.07 -32.81 -40.05
CA THR A 608 13.37 -33.77 -41.12
C THR A 608 14.86 -34.02 -41.32
N SER A 609 15.73 -33.48 -40.46
CA SER A 609 17.19 -33.67 -40.47
C SER A 609 17.88 -33.15 -41.74
N THR A 610 17.25 -32.26 -42.51
CA THR A 610 17.85 -31.66 -43.72
C THR A 610 18.80 -30.51 -43.38
N GLU A 611 18.49 -29.71 -42.36
CA GLU A 611 19.32 -28.58 -41.90
C GLU A 611 19.68 -28.69 -40.40
N GLY A 612 18.73 -29.09 -39.55
CA GLY A 612 18.93 -29.20 -38.10
C GLY A 612 19.16 -27.84 -37.40
N TRP A 613 19.22 -27.84 -36.06
CA TRP A 613 19.34 -26.57 -35.30
C TRP A 613 20.64 -25.82 -35.64
N ALA A 614 21.75 -26.53 -35.87
CA ALA A 614 23.04 -25.92 -36.16
C ALA A 614 23.07 -25.11 -37.47
N ALA A 615 22.43 -25.59 -38.55
CA ALA A 615 22.36 -24.81 -39.79
C ALA A 615 21.26 -23.73 -39.73
N ALA A 616 20.12 -24.01 -39.08
CA ALA A 616 19.07 -23.01 -38.87
C ALA A 616 19.58 -21.77 -38.09
N ARG A 617 20.45 -21.98 -37.10
CA ARG A 617 21.19 -20.90 -36.39
C ARG A 617 22.07 -20.04 -37.30
N VAL A 618 22.59 -20.59 -38.40
CA VAL A 618 23.41 -19.86 -39.38
C VAL A 618 22.52 -19.16 -40.41
N GLN A 619 21.50 -19.86 -40.93
CA GLN A 619 20.51 -19.37 -41.88
C GLN A 619 19.70 -18.18 -41.33
N HIS A 620 19.32 -18.24 -40.06
CA HIS A 620 18.56 -17.19 -39.36
C HIS A 620 19.41 -16.47 -38.29
N ALA A 621 20.73 -16.41 -38.44
CA ALA A 621 21.65 -15.86 -37.43
C ALA A 621 21.30 -14.45 -36.92
N THR A 622 20.74 -13.60 -37.78
CA THR A 622 20.28 -12.25 -37.42
C THR A 622 19.04 -12.20 -36.54
N TRP A 623 18.33 -13.32 -36.36
CA TRP A 623 17.07 -13.41 -35.60
C TRP A 623 17.19 -14.37 -34.40
N LEU A 624 18.39 -14.89 -34.13
CA LEU A 624 18.69 -15.83 -33.05
C LEU A 624 18.95 -15.07 -31.74
N ALA A 625 18.21 -15.42 -30.69
CA ALA A 625 18.40 -14.90 -29.34
C ALA A 625 18.41 -16.04 -28.31
N THR A 626 18.72 -15.73 -27.05
CA THR A 626 18.75 -16.69 -25.94
C THR A 626 18.10 -16.09 -24.71
N THR A 627 17.22 -16.84 -24.06
CA THR A 627 16.55 -16.39 -22.83
C THR A 627 17.51 -16.36 -21.63
N ARG A 628 17.08 -15.64 -20.59
CA ARG A 628 17.52 -15.92 -19.20
C ARG A 628 17.06 -17.33 -18.76
N SER A 629 17.57 -17.82 -17.63
CA SER A 629 16.98 -18.98 -16.96
C SER A 629 15.66 -18.57 -16.31
N PHE A 630 14.56 -19.27 -16.62
CA PHE A 630 13.22 -19.00 -16.10
C PHE A 630 12.54 -20.27 -15.59
N GLY A 631 11.69 -20.13 -14.57
CA GLY A 631 10.80 -21.17 -14.07
C GLY A 631 9.33 -20.86 -14.35
N LYS A 632 8.42 -21.64 -13.77
CA LYS A 632 6.97 -21.52 -13.97
C LYS A 632 6.40 -20.13 -13.63
N ASP A 633 6.90 -19.51 -12.56
CA ASP A 633 6.38 -18.25 -12.01
C ASP A 633 7.04 -16.99 -12.61
N ASP A 634 8.06 -17.15 -13.46
CA ASP A 634 8.71 -16.03 -14.15
C ASP A 634 7.84 -15.48 -15.29
N TYR A 635 8.04 -14.20 -15.66
CA TYR A 635 7.44 -13.55 -16.82
C TYR A 635 8.50 -13.19 -17.86
N LEU A 636 8.15 -13.25 -19.16
CA LEU A 636 9.08 -13.05 -20.28
C LEU A 636 8.56 -11.94 -21.20
N MET A 637 8.91 -10.69 -20.89
CA MET A 637 8.44 -9.49 -21.60
C MET A 637 8.90 -9.45 -23.07
N GLU A 638 10.04 -10.08 -23.37
CA GLU A 638 10.69 -10.10 -24.69
C GLU A 638 9.91 -10.87 -25.78
N PHE A 639 8.77 -11.45 -25.44
CA PHE A 639 7.82 -12.13 -26.34
C PHE A 639 6.42 -11.48 -26.38
N GLY A 640 6.17 -10.40 -25.62
CA GLY A 640 4.86 -9.77 -25.52
C GLY A 640 3.74 -10.77 -25.16
N ALA A 641 2.62 -10.71 -25.88
CA ALA A 641 1.48 -11.63 -25.70
C ALA A 641 1.79 -13.12 -25.92
N ALA A 642 2.92 -13.47 -26.55
CA ALA A 642 3.37 -14.85 -26.66
C ALA A 642 4.12 -15.36 -25.42
N GLY A 643 4.51 -14.50 -24.48
CA GLY A 643 5.46 -14.85 -23.40
C GLY A 643 5.02 -16.00 -22.49
N GLU A 644 3.73 -16.10 -22.16
CA GLU A 644 3.23 -17.23 -21.37
C GLU A 644 3.19 -18.54 -22.19
N LYS A 645 2.68 -18.48 -23.42
CA LYS A 645 2.68 -19.64 -24.35
C LYS A 645 4.11 -20.15 -24.59
N PHE A 646 5.06 -19.23 -24.76
CA PHE A 646 6.47 -19.53 -24.98
C PHE A 646 7.10 -20.16 -23.75
N LYS A 647 6.92 -19.55 -22.57
CA LYS A 647 7.38 -20.10 -21.28
C LYS A 647 6.91 -21.55 -21.10
N ASN A 648 5.61 -21.79 -21.27
CA ASN A 648 5.02 -23.11 -21.03
C ASN A 648 5.55 -24.13 -22.05
N ALA A 649 5.59 -23.79 -23.34
CA ALA A 649 6.14 -24.68 -24.37
C ALA A 649 7.61 -25.06 -24.14
N VAL A 650 8.46 -24.13 -23.66
CA VAL A 650 9.86 -24.45 -23.29
C VAL A 650 9.94 -25.32 -22.03
N LEU A 651 9.12 -25.03 -21.00
CA LEU A 651 9.09 -25.82 -19.76
C LEU A 651 8.53 -27.24 -19.98
N GLU A 652 7.68 -27.44 -20.99
CA GLU A 652 7.20 -28.76 -21.41
C GLU A 652 8.23 -29.51 -22.27
N SER A 653 8.86 -28.82 -23.24
CA SER A 653 9.87 -29.40 -24.15
C SER A 653 11.06 -30.06 -23.41
N PRO A 654 11.53 -31.25 -23.81
CA PRO A 654 12.75 -31.85 -23.27
C PRO A 654 14.00 -31.01 -23.56
N GLN A 655 15.07 -31.20 -22.79
CA GLN A 655 16.37 -30.60 -23.11
C GLN A 655 16.91 -31.17 -24.44
N GLY A 656 17.54 -30.32 -25.25
CA GLY A 656 18.09 -30.69 -26.54
C GLY A 656 17.06 -30.91 -27.65
N GLN A 657 15.80 -30.53 -27.44
CA GLN A 657 14.72 -30.65 -28.43
C GLN A 657 14.26 -29.30 -29.00
N VAL A 658 13.71 -29.35 -30.22
CA VAL A 658 13.21 -28.18 -30.96
C VAL A 658 11.68 -28.10 -30.88
N GLY A 659 11.18 -27.01 -30.29
CA GLY A 659 9.76 -26.76 -30.06
C GLY A 659 9.21 -25.53 -30.79
N GLY A 660 7.90 -25.32 -30.66
CA GLY A 660 7.11 -24.35 -31.40
C GLY A 660 6.47 -24.93 -32.69
N PRO A 661 6.03 -24.06 -33.62
CA PRO A 661 6.06 -22.60 -33.50
C PRO A 661 5.12 -22.12 -32.39
N VAL A 662 5.55 -21.10 -31.66
CA VAL A 662 4.74 -20.39 -30.67
C VAL A 662 4.26 -19.09 -31.30
N GLU A 663 2.97 -18.80 -31.18
CA GLU A 663 2.30 -17.71 -31.90
C GLU A 663 2.05 -16.49 -31.00
N GLY A 664 2.66 -15.36 -31.38
CA GLY A 664 2.29 -14.02 -30.96
C GLY A 664 1.65 -13.23 -32.11
N ASP A 665 1.25 -11.99 -31.81
CA ASP A 665 0.49 -11.15 -32.75
C ASP A 665 1.38 -10.51 -33.83
N ASP A 666 2.67 -10.33 -33.53
CA ASP A 666 3.67 -9.69 -34.40
C ASP A 666 4.72 -10.67 -34.97
N ALA A 667 4.89 -11.83 -34.34
CA ALA A 667 5.88 -12.83 -34.72
C ALA A 667 5.51 -14.26 -34.31
N SER A 668 6.08 -15.22 -35.03
CA SER A 668 6.12 -16.64 -34.63
C SER A 668 7.52 -17.01 -34.13
N PHE A 669 7.61 -17.89 -33.13
CA PHE A 669 8.86 -18.27 -32.48
C PHE A 669 9.08 -19.78 -32.52
N ILE A 670 10.20 -20.25 -33.06
CA ILE A 670 10.68 -21.63 -32.83
C ILE A 670 11.85 -21.57 -31.85
N PHE A 671 12.02 -22.60 -31.03
CA PHE A 671 13.02 -22.61 -29.97
C PHE A 671 13.73 -23.95 -29.80
N TYR A 672 14.88 -23.91 -29.15
CA TYR A 672 15.67 -25.07 -28.75
C TYR A 672 16.00 -24.99 -27.26
N THR A 673 15.60 -26.00 -26.51
CA THR A 673 15.81 -26.07 -25.06
C THR A 673 17.29 -26.37 -24.77
N LEU A 674 18.09 -25.34 -24.45
CA LEU A 674 19.52 -25.47 -24.14
C LEU A 674 19.75 -26.28 -22.87
N GLU A 675 19.07 -25.87 -21.80
CA GLU A 675 19.28 -26.30 -20.42
C GLU A 675 17.90 -26.46 -19.78
N LYS A 676 17.68 -27.58 -19.06
CA LYS A 676 16.48 -27.80 -18.27
C LYS A 676 16.88 -28.48 -16.96
N SER A 677 16.75 -27.77 -15.84
CA SER A 677 16.83 -28.40 -14.52
C SER A 677 15.46 -28.97 -14.18
N GLU A 678 15.40 -30.28 -13.93
CA GLU A 678 14.20 -30.92 -13.41
C GLU A 678 13.86 -30.38 -12.02
N GLU A 679 12.58 -30.46 -11.67
CA GLU A 679 12.11 -30.20 -10.32
C GLU A 679 12.64 -31.31 -9.40
N ARG A 680 13.53 -30.94 -8.46
CA ARG A 680 14.22 -31.91 -7.60
C ARG A 680 14.36 -31.39 -6.18
N ILE A 681 14.34 -32.31 -5.22
CA ILE A 681 14.88 -32.03 -3.90
C ILE A 681 16.41 -32.14 -4.00
N PRO A 682 17.18 -31.08 -3.69
CA PRO A 682 18.63 -31.12 -3.71
C PRO A 682 19.15 -31.96 -2.53
N PRO A 683 20.18 -32.81 -2.71
CA PRO A 683 20.72 -33.64 -1.63
C PRO A 683 21.20 -32.79 -0.45
N PHE A 684 21.15 -33.37 0.75
CA PHE A 684 21.51 -32.72 2.00
C PHE A 684 22.81 -31.89 1.93
N GLU A 685 23.84 -32.42 1.28
CA GLU A 685 25.16 -31.80 1.12
C GLU A 685 25.13 -30.48 0.31
N GLU A 686 24.14 -30.29 -0.56
CA GLU A 686 23.92 -29.06 -1.36
C GLU A 686 23.17 -27.98 -0.55
N VAL A 687 22.37 -28.36 0.44
CA VAL A 687 21.52 -27.45 1.24
C VAL A 687 21.85 -27.39 2.73
N ILE A 688 22.90 -28.07 3.20
CA ILE A 688 23.27 -28.22 4.62
C ILE A 688 23.31 -26.90 5.40
N ASP A 689 23.72 -25.78 4.77
CA ASP A 689 23.74 -24.47 5.43
C ASP A 689 22.34 -23.84 5.59
N ARG A 690 21.42 -24.08 4.66
CA ARG A 690 19.99 -23.70 4.80
C ARG A 690 19.32 -24.56 5.86
N VAL A 691 19.52 -25.89 5.78
CA VAL A 691 18.99 -26.88 6.73
C VAL A 691 19.46 -26.56 8.15
N ARG A 692 20.74 -26.19 8.33
CA ARG A 692 21.29 -25.84 9.65
C ARG A 692 20.62 -24.63 10.28
N GLU A 693 20.29 -23.59 9.51
CA GLU A 693 19.65 -22.41 10.11
C GLU A 693 18.14 -22.62 10.34
N ALA A 694 17.44 -23.37 9.48
CA ALA A 694 16.06 -23.79 9.72
C ALA A 694 15.94 -24.67 10.99
N TYR A 695 16.78 -25.70 11.12
CA TYR A 695 16.87 -26.54 12.32
C TYR A 695 17.13 -25.70 13.58
N ARG A 696 18.06 -24.72 13.50
CA ARG A 696 18.35 -23.81 14.61
C ARG A 696 17.16 -22.93 14.99
N GLN A 697 16.38 -22.45 14.02
CA GLN A 697 15.18 -21.65 14.32
C GLN A 697 14.16 -22.46 15.10
N VAL A 698 13.88 -23.71 14.69
CA VAL A 698 12.98 -24.62 15.42
C VAL A 698 13.53 -24.97 16.81
N LYS A 699 14.77 -25.45 16.90
CA LYS A 699 15.37 -25.89 18.18
C LYS A 699 15.59 -24.78 19.19
N ARG A 700 15.82 -23.53 18.76
CA ARG A 700 15.85 -22.36 19.66
C ARG A 700 14.51 -22.19 20.40
N GLY A 701 13.40 -22.41 19.69
CA GLY A 701 12.06 -22.36 20.25
C GLY A 701 11.76 -23.51 21.22
N GLU A 702 12.16 -24.74 20.86
CA GLU A 702 12.05 -25.90 21.76
C GLU A 702 12.84 -25.71 23.06
N VAL A 703 14.12 -25.32 22.99
CA VAL A 703 14.95 -25.11 24.18
C VAL A 703 14.39 -24.01 25.08
N ALA A 704 13.85 -22.93 24.50
CA ALA A 704 13.17 -21.87 25.25
C ALA A 704 11.90 -22.37 25.96
N ARG A 705 11.08 -23.19 25.27
CA ARG A 705 9.88 -23.82 25.85
C ARG A 705 10.23 -24.78 26.97
N ASP A 706 11.18 -25.67 26.76
CA ASP A 706 11.52 -26.71 27.72
C ASP A 706 12.18 -26.10 28.98
N ALA A 707 12.97 -25.03 28.81
CA ALA A 707 13.49 -24.21 29.91
C ALA A 707 12.38 -23.46 30.69
N ALA A 708 11.35 -22.96 30.00
CA ALA A 708 10.19 -22.33 30.62
C ALA A 708 9.32 -23.34 31.39
N ILE A 709 9.12 -24.54 30.83
CA ILE A 709 8.39 -25.64 31.46
C ILE A 709 9.14 -26.15 32.71
N ASP A 710 10.47 -26.23 32.67
CA ASP A 710 11.30 -26.52 33.84
C ASP A 710 11.04 -25.50 34.97
N LEU A 711 11.14 -24.19 34.68
CA LEU A 711 10.90 -23.13 35.66
C LEU A 711 9.46 -23.15 36.22
N PHE A 712 8.46 -23.33 35.34
CA PHE A 712 7.06 -23.45 35.73
C PHE A 712 6.84 -24.63 36.69
N ASN A 713 7.36 -25.82 36.35
CA ASN A 713 7.26 -27.00 37.20
C ASN A 713 7.99 -26.83 38.55
N GLU A 714 9.13 -26.14 38.58
CA GLU A 714 9.80 -25.81 39.84
C GLU A 714 8.98 -24.83 40.69
N THR A 715 8.39 -23.80 40.07
CA THR A 715 7.54 -22.81 40.77
C THR A 715 6.29 -23.46 41.37
N VAL A 716 5.59 -24.29 40.60
CA VAL A 716 4.41 -25.04 41.06
C VAL A 716 4.73 -26.04 42.20
N ARG A 717 5.96 -26.55 42.28
CA ARG A 717 6.40 -27.43 43.39
C ARG A 717 6.65 -26.69 44.72
N VAL A 718 6.74 -25.37 44.71
CA VAL A 718 6.99 -24.51 45.90
C VAL A 718 5.75 -23.65 46.25
N ALA A 719 4.60 -24.00 45.67
CA ALA A 719 3.38 -23.20 45.62
C ALA A 719 2.68 -22.93 46.96
N GLY A 720 1.72 -21.99 46.92
CA GLY A 720 0.76 -21.71 48.00
C GLY A 720 0.73 -20.27 48.51
N ARG A 721 1.55 -19.36 47.95
CA ARG A 721 1.55 -17.90 48.23
C ARG A 721 2.06 -17.13 47.00
N PRO A 722 1.59 -15.90 46.74
CA PRO A 722 2.13 -15.04 45.69
C PRO A 722 3.57 -14.59 46.01
N GLY A 723 4.36 -14.41 44.95
CA GLY A 723 5.74 -13.89 44.97
C GLY A 723 6.80 -14.98 44.78
N ARG A 724 6.41 -16.24 44.56
CA ARG A 724 7.34 -17.38 44.49
C ARG A 724 8.13 -17.45 43.19
N LEU A 725 7.57 -16.99 42.06
CA LEU A 725 8.27 -17.03 40.77
C LEU A 725 9.56 -16.22 40.84
N LYS A 726 9.56 -15.08 41.54
CA LYS A 726 10.72 -14.22 41.78
C LYS A 726 11.89 -14.95 42.46
N GLU A 727 11.59 -15.68 43.53
CA GLU A 727 12.57 -16.44 44.31
C GLU A 727 13.14 -17.63 43.52
N VAL A 728 12.27 -18.35 42.80
CA VAL A 728 12.64 -19.54 42.01
C VAL A 728 13.48 -19.13 40.80
N VAL A 729 13.13 -18.04 40.10
CA VAL A 729 13.91 -17.50 38.97
C VAL A 729 15.35 -17.22 39.36
N GLN A 730 15.59 -16.58 40.51
CA GLN A 730 16.96 -16.27 40.93
C GLN A 730 17.81 -17.55 41.08
N GLN A 731 17.28 -18.56 41.78
CA GLN A 731 17.96 -19.84 41.95
C GLN A 731 18.10 -20.63 40.63
N PHE A 732 17.15 -20.47 39.72
CA PHE A 732 17.16 -21.11 38.40
C PHE A 732 18.22 -20.49 37.49
N VAL A 733 18.32 -19.16 37.44
CA VAL A 733 19.36 -18.41 36.73
C VAL A 733 20.75 -18.77 37.23
N GLU A 734 20.97 -18.73 38.55
CA GLU A 734 22.25 -19.09 39.18
C GLU A 734 22.67 -20.55 38.88
N ARG A 735 21.71 -21.49 38.80
CA ARG A 735 21.97 -22.92 38.58
C ARG A 735 22.10 -23.32 37.11
N LYS A 736 21.34 -22.68 36.20
CA LYS A 736 21.29 -23.01 34.76
C LYS A 736 22.18 -22.12 33.89
N GLY A 737 22.59 -20.94 34.39
CA GLY A 737 23.40 -19.98 33.64
C GLY A 737 22.63 -19.27 32.51
N TYR A 738 21.31 -19.15 32.63
CA TYR A 738 20.45 -18.53 31.62
C TYR A 738 20.32 -17.01 31.82
N SER A 739 20.41 -16.24 30.73
CA SER A 739 20.22 -14.77 30.75
C SER A 739 18.73 -14.41 30.63
N ILE A 740 17.94 -14.71 31.67
CA ILE A 740 16.51 -14.38 31.76
C ILE A 740 16.22 -13.51 32.99
N SER A 741 15.23 -12.61 32.86
CA SER A 741 14.77 -11.67 33.90
C SER A 741 13.40 -12.06 34.45
N TYR A 742 13.15 -11.76 35.72
CA TYR A 742 11.81 -11.69 36.29
C TYR A 742 11.36 -10.24 36.32
N GLU A 743 10.12 -10.00 35.88
CA GLU A 743 9.50 -8.68 35.76
C GLU A 743 8.18 -8.67 36.53
N GLU A 744 7.84 -7.54 37.17
CA GLU A 744 6.54 -7.28 37.81
C GLU A 744 5.78 -6.25 36.98
N SER A 745 4.48 -6.45 36.80
CA SER A 745 3.61 -5.47 36.15
C SER A 745 3.14 -4.39 37.12
N GLU A 746 2.73 -3.25 36.58
CA GLU A 746 1.75 -2.40 37.26
C GLU A 746 0.34 -3.05 37.23
N PRO A 747 -0.64 -2.57 38.01
CA PRO A 747 -2.01 -3.08 37.98
C PRO A 747 -2.72 -2.77 36.64
N PHE A 748 -3.06 -3.80 35.86
CA PHE A 748 -3.68 -3.69 34.53
C PHE A 748 -5.00 -4.46 34.44
N ARG A 749 -5.85 -4.17 33.44
CA ARG A 749 -7.11 -4.91 33.21
C ARG A 749 -6.81 -6.22 32.47
N ARG A 750 -7.54 -7.31 32.75
CA ARG A 750 -7.30 -8.61 32.08
C ARG A 750 -7.59 -8.56 30.57
N GLU A 751 -8.35 -7.56 30.16
CA GLU A 751 -8.77 -7.23 28.80
C GLU A 751 -7.74 -6.37 28.06
N GLU A 752 -6.78 -5.78 28.78
CA GLU A 752 -5.72 -4.89 28.29
C GLU A 752 -4.34 -5.54 28.58
N PRO A 753 -4.05 -6.74 28.04
CA PRO A 753 -2.85 -7.48 28.42
C PRO A 753 -1.56 -6.78 27.96
N ILE A 754 -0.56 -6.81 28.85
CA ILE A 754 0.81 -6.32 28.63
C ILE A 754 1.43 -6.94 27.35
N ASP A 755 1.03 -8.18 27.05
CA ASP A 755 1.42 -8.88 25.83
C ASP A 755 0.21 -9.08 24.90
N PRO A 756 0.25 -8.60 23.64
CA PRO A 756 -0.84 -8.75 22.69
C PRO A 756 -1.00 -10.17 22.11
N ALA A 757 -0.18 -11.16 22.53
CA ALA A 757 -0.31 -12.54 22.08
C ALA A 757 -1.65 -13.18 22.57
N PRO A 758 -2.48 -13.73 21.67
CA PRO A 758 -3.74 -14.38 22.06
C PRO A 758 -3.56 -15.55 23.04
N GLU A 759 -2.41 -16.23 22.99
CA GLU A 759 -2.03 -17.32 23.89
C GLU A 759 -1.78 -16.81 25.32
N PHE A 760 -1.13 -15.66 25.47
CA PHE A 760 -0.93 -14.99 26.77
C PHE A 760 -2.25 -14.53 27.37
N ALA A 761 -3.11 -13.89 26.56
CA ALA A 761 -4.44 -13.45 26.99
C ALA A 761 -5.40 -14.61 27.35
N ARG A 762 -5.17 -15.81 26.79
CA ARG A 762 -5.88 -17.04 27.17
C ARG A 762 -5.40 -17.57 28.51
N GLU A 763 -4.08 -17.69 28.70
CA GLU A 763 -3.53 -18.22 29.96
C GLU A 763 -3.78 -17.28 31.15
N LEU A 764 -3.67 -15.96 30.97
CA LEU A 764 -3.99 -14.98 32.03
C LEU A 764 -5.45 -15.11 32.55
N LYS A 765 -6.36 -15.66 31.75
CA LYS A 765 -7.76 -15.92 32.15
C LYS A 765 -7.93 -17.22 32.96
N THR A 766 -6.96 -18.13 32.96
CA THR A 766 -7.02 -19.36 33.78
C THR A 766 -6.71 -19.08 35.25
N LEU A 767 -5.79 -18.14 35.52
CA LEU A 767 -5.36 -17.72 36.86
C LEU A 767 -6.46 -16.98 37.62
N ARG A 768 -6.73 -17.37 38.88
CA ARG A 768 -7.84 -16.84 39.70
C ARG A 768 -7.37 -16.24 41.02
N GLU A 769 -6.49 -16.93 41.74
CA GLU A 769 -6.06 -16.58 43.09
C GLU A 769 -4.59 -16.13 43.12
N PRO A 770 -4.20 -15.22 44.03
CA PRO A 770 -2.80 -14.83 44.21
C PRO A 770 -1.88 -16.03 44.52
N GLY A 771 -0.89 -16.26 43.66
CA GLY A 771 -0.01 -17.45 43.65
C GLY A 771 -0.33 -18.47 42.56
N ASP A 772 -1.45 -18.33 41.83
CA ASP A 772 -1.71 -19.12 40.63
C ASP A 772 -0.64 -18.82 39.57
N CYS A 773 -0.04 -19.88 39.03
CA CYS A 773 0.98 -19.81 37.99
C CYS A 773 0.48 -20.41 36.68
N GLY A 774 0.95 -19.88 35.55
CA GLY A 774 0.66 -20.37 34.20
C GLY A 774 1.84 -20.16 33.26
N TYR A 775 1.74 -20.66 32.02
CA TYR A 775 2.68 -20.30 30.95
C TYR A 775 2.03 -20.27 29.56
N ALA A 776 2.46 -19.32 28.73
CA ALA A 776 1.97 -19.13 27.37
C ALA A 776 3.10 -19.33 26.34
N VAL A 777 2.87 -20.20 25.35
CA VAL A 777 3.77 -20.40 24.20
C VAL A 777 3.33 -19.49 23.07
N VAL A 778 4.24 -18.70 22.50
CA VAL A 778 3.95 -17.73 21.43
C VAL A 778 4.72 -18.11 20.17
N HIS A 779 3.97 -18.37 19.10
CA HIS A 779 4.48 -18.78 17.79
C HIS A 779 4.65 -17.60 16.83
N GLU A 780 5.32 -17.81 15.69
CA GLU A 780 5.49 -16.75 14.69
C GLU A 780 4.17 -16.36 13.99
N THR A 781 3.95 -15.04 13.87
CA THR A 781 2.78 -14.44 13.23
C THR A 781 2.85 -14.57 11.71
N ALA A 782 1.87 -15.27 11.11
CA ALA A 782 1.87 -15.52 9.67
C ALA A 782 1.32 -14.34 8.84
N PRO A 783 1.80 -14.15 7.60
CA PRO A 783 1.08 -13.36 6.59
C PRO A 783 -0.27 -14.02 6.23
N PRO A 784 -1.20 -13.30 5.55
CA PRO A 784 -2.47 -13.88 5.12
C PRO A 784 -2.26 -15.10 4.20
N ARG A 785 -2.81 -16.25 4.60
CA ARG A 785 -2.71 -17.53 3.88
C ARG A 785 -3.36 -17.47 2.50
N ARG A 786 -2.85 -18.27 1.56
CA ARG A 786 -3.54 -18.55 0.29
C ARG A 786 -4.61 -19.64 0.51
N PRO A 787 -5.78 -19.59 -0.17
CA PRO A 787 -6.77 -20.66 -0.06
C PRO A 787 -6.22 -22.01 -0.54
N GLY A 788 -6.34 -23.05 0.30
CA GLY A 788 -5.93 -24.43 -0.04
C GLY A 788 -4.65 -24.92 0.63
N GLU A 789 -4.00 -24.11 1.46
CA GLU A 789 -2.83 -24.49 2.26
C GLU A 789 -3.29 -25.26 3.52
N GLU A 790 -3.05 -26.58 3.57
CA GLU A 790 -3.36 -27.41 4.76
C GLU A 790 -2.48 -27.05 5.96
N ASP A 791 -3.00 -27.19 7.18
CA ASP A 791 -2.25 -26.97 8.41
C ASP A 791 -1.13 -28.02 8.57
N ARG A 792 0.10 -27.63 8.20
CA ARG A 792 1.32 -28.38 8.50
C ARG A 792 2.09 -27.74 9.65
N GLU A 793 2.22 -28.54 10.70
CA GLU A 793 3.20 -28.50 11.79
C GLU A 793 3.22 -27.27 12.71
N GLU A 794 3.75 -27.49 13.92
CA GLU A 794 3.86 -26.48 14.97
C GLU A 794 4.85 -25.40 14.51
N ARG A 795 4.34 -24.19 14.25
CA ARG A 795 5.17 -23.04 13.85
C ARG A 795 6.32 -22.82 14.84
N PRO A 796 7.48 -22.30 14.39
CA PRO A 796 8.60 -22.00 15.28
C PRO A 796 8.14 -21.13 16.46
N ILE A 797 8.46 -21.59 17.66
CA ILE A 797 8.18 -20.89 18.92
C ILE A 797 9.14 -19.70 18.99
N VAL A 798 8.59 -18.49 18.99
CA VAL A 798 9.38 -17.25 19.07
C VAL A 798 9.77 -16.95 20.51
N ARG A 799 8.87 -17.25 21.45
CA ARG A 799 9.07 -17.06 22.90
C ARG A 799 8.07 -17.87 23.71
N VAL A 800 8.39 -18.12 24.97
CA VAL A 800 7.47 -18.66 25.98
C VAL A 800 7.49 -17.75 27.21
N ILE A 801 6.35 -17.52 27.85
CA ILE A 801 6.22 -16.60 28.99
C ILE A 801 5.67 -17.39 30.18
N VAL A 802 6.44 -17.50 31.26
CA VAL A 802 5.96 -18.03 32.55
C VAL A 802 5.42 -16.86 33.38
N MET A 803 4.29 -17.04 34.06
CA MET A 803 3.62 -15.97 34.81
C MET A 803 3.01 -16.46 36.14
N GLU A 804 2.95 -15.57 37.12
CA GLU A 804 2.36 -15.76 38.46
C GLU A 804 1.44 -14.57 38.78
N LEU A 805 0.18 -14.84 39.14
CA LEU A 805 -0.77 -13.82 39.60
C LEU A 805 -0.36 -13.32 41.00
N GLN A 806 0.10 -12.07 41.11
CA GLN A 806 0.58 -11.52 42.39
C GLN A 806 -0.55 -10.95 43.24
N ARG A 807 -1.45 -10.17 42.61
CA ARG A 807 -2.55 -9.48 43.30
C ARG A 807 -3.76 -9.30 42.38
N THR A 808 -4.93 -9.25 42.99
CA THR A 808 -6.19 -8.88 42.37
C THR A 808 -6.75 -7.63 43.06
N PHE A 809 -7.21 -6.66 42.28
CA PHE A 809 -7.81 -5.42 42.75
C PHE A 809 -9.30 -5.45 42.36
N PRO A 810 -10.24 -5.52 43.32
CA PRO A 810 -11.66 -5.56 43.02
C PRO A 810 -12.18 -4.20 42.53
N LYS A 811 -13.29 -4.20 41.79
CA LYS A 811 -14.00 -2.96 41.44
C LYS A 811 -14.34 -2.19 42.72
N ARG A 812 -13.84 -0.95 42.87
CA ARG A 812 -14.15 -0.09 44.01
C ARG A 812 -14.31 1.36 43.60
N ILE A 813 -15.19 2.08 44.28
CA ILE A 813 -15.16 3.54 44.34
C ILE A 813 -14.10 3.88 45.41
N PRO A 814 -13.02 4.60 45.08
CA PRO A 814 -12.05 5.09 46.05
C PRO A 814 -12.68 6.22 46.88
N GLU A 815 -12.29 6.38 48.15
CA GLU A 815 -12.82 7.47 48.99
C GLU A 815 -12.39 8.86 48.48
N PHE A 816 -13.10 9.92 48.87
CA PHE A 816 -12.81 11.29 48.42
C PHE A 816 -11.33 11.64 48.63
N GLU A 817 -10.78 11.32 49.79
CA GLU A 817 -9.39 11.59 50.16
C GLU A 817 -8.36 10.76 49.35
N GLU A 818 -8.77 9.71 48.62
CA GLU A 818 -7.92 8.97 47.66
C GLU A 818 -7.92 9.58 46.24
N VAL A 819 -8.94 10.37 45.88
CA VAL A 819 -9.11 10.98 44.55
C VAL A 819 -9.30 12.50 44.57
N ARG A 820 -9.08 13.14 45.72
CA ARG A 820 -9.27 14.59 45.95
C ARG A 820 -8.67 15.43 44.83
N ASP A 821 -7.42 15.14 44.48
CA ASP A 821 -6.66 15.90 43.49
C ASP A 821 -7.10 15.59 42.05
N ASP A 822 -7.69 14.43 41.79
CA ASP A 822 -8.30 14.08 40.50
C ASP A 822 -9.68 14.74 40.33
N VAL A 823 -10.48 14.78 41.41
CA VAL A 823 -11.71 15.56 41.48
C VAL A 823 -11.42 17.06 41.29
N GLU A 824 -10.37 17.58 41.93
CA GLU A 824 -9.93 18.97 41.79
C GLU A 824 -9.53 19.31 40.34
N LYS A 825 -8.75 18.44 39.67
CA LYS A 825 -8.43 18.59 38.23
C LYS A 825 -9.70 18.67 37.37
N VAL A 826 -10.69 17.79 37.61
CA VAL A 826 -11.92 17.75 36.80
C VAL A 826 -12.79 18.99 37.05
N VAL A 827 -13.02 19.38 38.31
CA VAL A 827 -13.82 20.58 38.65
C VAL A 827 -13.18 21.87 38.14
N LEU A 828 -11.85 21.99 38.26
CA LEU A 828 -11.14 23.15 37.71
C LEU A 828 -11.16 23.17 36.18
N ALA A 829 -11.05 22.02 35.52
CA ALA A 829 -11.19 21.93 34.06
C ALA A 829 -12.60 22.30 33.58
N GLU A 830 -13.67 21.84 34.24
CA GLU A 830 -15.04 22.25 33.93
C GLU A 830 -15.25 23.76 34.11
N ARG A 831 -14.69 24.35 35.18
CA ARG A 831 -14.74 25.81 35.43
C ARG A 831 -13.91 26.61 34.43
N ALA A 832 -12.79 26.07 33.95
CA ALA A 832 -11.89 26.73 32.99
C ALA A 832 -12.37 26.64 31.53
N ALA A 833 -13.13 25.60 31.16
CA ALA A 833 -13.57 25.39 29.78
C ALA A 833 -14.40 26.56 29.17
N PRO A 834 -15.30 27.24 29.90
CA PRO A 834 -15.95 28.47 29.44
C PRO A 834 -14.99 29.62 29.13
N LEU A 835 -13.91 29.77 29.90
CA LEU A 835 -12.89 30.81 29.69
C LEU A 835 -12.06 30.51 28.43
N ALA A 836 -11.58 29.28 28.31
CA ALA A 836 -10.89 28.80 27.10
C ALA A 836 -11.74 29.00 25.84
N ARG A 837 -13.04 28.70 25.93
CA ARG A 837 -14.00 28.93 24.83
C ARG A 837 -14.20 30.41 24.51
N ALA A 838 -14.38 31.27 25.52
CA ALA A 838 -14.51 32.71 25.30
C ALA A 838 -13.26 33.32 24.64
N ALA A 839 -12.08 32.86 25.06
CA ALA A 839 -10.80 33.25 24.44
C ALA A 839 -10.67 32.77 22.99
N ALA A 840 -11.22 31.60 22.65
CA ALA A 840 -11.27 31.06 21.29
C ALA A 840 -12.29 31.81 20.40
N ASP A 841 -13.50 32.06 20.90
CA ASP A 841 -14.54 32.81 20.19
C ASP A 841 -14.08 34.27 19.91
N GLN A 842 -13.41 34.91 20.88
CA GLN A 842 -12.74 36.20 20.67
C GLN A 842 -11.63 36.10 19.62
N ALA A 843 -10.76 35.08 19.69
CA ALA A 843 -9.70 34.90 18.72
C ALA A 843 -10.23 34.75 17.29
N LEU A 844 -11.33 34.00 17.11
CA LEU A 844 -11.97 33.80 15.81
C LEU A 844 -12.50 35.13 15.24
N ALA A 845 -13.13 35.97 16.07
CA ALA A 845 -13.60 37.29 15.65
C ALA A 845 -12.43 38.21 15.26
N GLU A 846 -11.33 38.19 16.03
CA GLU A 846 -10.13 38.97 15.72
C GLU A 846 -9.41 38.49 14.45
N ILE A 847 -9.33 37.18 14.22
CA ILE A 847 -8.80 36.58 12.98
C ILE A 847 -9.68 36.95 11.77
N GLN A 848 -11.01 36.90 11.90
CA GLN A 848 -11.92 37.30 10.83
C GLN A 848 -11.76 38.78 10.48
N ALA A 849 -11.58 39.66 11.47
CA ALA A 849 -11.28 41.07 11.24
C ALA A 849 -9.89 41.30 10.60
N TYR A 850 -8.87 40.53 11.04
CA TYR A 850 -7.52 40.56 10.47
C TYR A 850 -7.53 40.17 8.99
N LEU A 851 -8.19 39.05 8.64
CA LEU A 851 -8.37 38.59 7.27
C LEU A 851 -9.21 39.55 6.41
N ALA A 852 -10.25 40.16 6.99
CA ALA A 852 -11.06 41.17 6.31
C ALA A 852 -10.30 42.48 6.05
N SER A 853 -9.23 42.77 6.81
CA SER A 853 -8.33 43.92 6.56
C SER A 853 -7.33 43.68 5.42
N GLY A 854 -7.34 42.52 4.78
CA GLY A 854 -6.39 42.12 3.73
C GLY A 854 -5.07 41.54 4.25
N LYS A 855 -4.89 41.46 5.58
CA LYS A 855 -3.74 40.80 6.23
C LYS A 855 -4.00 39.30 6.42
N GLY A 856 -2.98 38.55 6.86
CA GLY A 856 -3.12 37.14 7.22
C GLY A 856 -3.26 36.20 6.02
N ARG A 857 -2.71 36.62 4.87
CA ARG A 857 -2.52 35.78 3.70
C ARG A 857 -1.07 35.87 3.24
N ASN A 858 -0.52 34.76 2.79
CA ASN A 858 0.80 34.69 2.18
C ASN A 858 0.72 35.08 0.68
N ALA A 859 1.87 35.12 -0.01
CA ALA A 859 1.96 35.51 -1.42
C ALA A 859 1.20 34.59 -2.41
N SER A 860 0.93 33.34 -2.03
CA SER A 860 0.09 32.39 -2.80
C SER A 860 -1.42 32.62 -2.56
N GLY A 861 -1.80 33.49 -1.61
CA GLY A 861 -3.18 33.83 -1.26
C GLY A 861 -3.84 32.89 -0.25
N GLU A 862 -3.11 31.90 0.26
CA GLU A 862 -3.52 30.99 1.32
C GLU A 862 -3.66 31.75 2.65
N ILE A 863 -4.37 31.18 3.62
CA ILE A 863 -4.52 31.80 4.96
C ILE A 863 -3.27 31.47 5.78
N ASP A 864 -2.46 32.49 6.06
CA ASP A 864 -1.31 32.39 6.94
C ASP A 864 -1.53 33.30 8.16
N LEU A 865 -1.67 32.66 9.33
CA LEU A 865 -1.89 33.36 10.60
C LEU A 865 -0.58 33.56 11.39
N SER A 866 0.58 33.17 10.85
CA SER A 866 1.88 33.18 11.54
C SER A 866 2.27 34.55 12.11
N ASP A 867 1.84 35.65 11.49
CA ASP A 867 2.06 36.99 12.01
C ASP A 867 1.08 37.35 13.13
N TYR A 868 -0.20 37.02 12.96
CA TYR A 868 -1.23 37.22 14.00
C TYR A 868 -0.89 36.44 15.28
N THR A 869 -0.39 35.20 15.13
CA THR A 869 0.00 34.36 16.26
C THR A 869 1.29 34.84 16.91
N ARG A 870 2.24 35.40 16.14
CA ARG A 870 3.46 36.05 16.66
C ARG A 870 3.14 37.36 17.39
N GLU A 871 2.27 38.22 16.84
CA GLU A 871 1.83 39.47 17.47
C GLU A 871 1.07 39.21 18.79
N ARG A 872 0.33 38.10 18.89
CA ARG A 872 -0.49 37.75 20.07
C ARG A 872 0.08 36.65 20.96
N GLY A 873 1.30 36.18 20.70
CA GLY A 873 1.98 35.17 21.53
C GLY A 873 1.28 33.81 21.61
N ARG A 874 0.57 33.39 20.56
CA ARG A 874 -0.21 32.14 20.53
C ARG A 874 0.47 31.08 19.65
N ARG A 875 0.28 29.80 19.97
CA ARG A 875 0.88 28.68 19.22
C ARG A 875 -0.05 28.19 18.12
N LEU A 876 0.30 28.46 16.86
CA LEU A 876 -0.33 27.78 15.72
C LEU A 876 0.11 26.31 15.72
N ILE A 877 -0.83 25.39 15.58
CA ILE A 877 -0.53 23.97 15.34
C ILE A 877 -0.87 23.67 13.88
N LEU A 878 0.13 23.18 13.16
CA LEU A 878 0.00 22.71 11.78
C LEU A 878 -0.01 21.19 11.82
N THR A 879 -1.12 20.56 11.44
CA THR A 879 -1.14 19.09 11.32
C THR A 879 -0.32 18.62 10.13
N LEU A 880 0.29 17.43 10.27
CA LEU A 880 0.78 16.69 9.12
C LEU A 880 -0.35 16.54 8.10
N PRO A 881 -0.05 16.69 6.80
CA PRO A 881 -1.08 16.99 5.82
C PRO A 881 -2.10 15.86 5.65
N PHE A 882 -3.37 16.24 5.65
CA PHE A 882 -4.49 15.31 5.60
C PHE A 882 -4.90 15.00 4.16
N ARG A 883 -5.26 13.74 3.92
CA ARG A 883 -5.65 13.25 2.60
C ARG A 883 -7.14 13.47 2.35
N ALA A 884 -7.47 14.35 1.41
CA ALA A 884 -8.85 14.69 1.07
C ALA A 884 -9.55 13.54 0.32
N GLY A 885 -10.13 12.58 1.05
CA GLY A 885 -10.98 11.53 0.48
C GLY A 885 -12.09 12.12 -0.37
N GLY A 886 -12.11 11.78 -1.66
CA GLY A 886 -12.77 12.57 -2.69
C GLY A 886 -14.29 12.73 -2.57
N THR A 887 -14.74 13.81 -1.93
CA THR A 887 -16.06 14.43 -2.18
C THR A 887 -16.00 15.94 -1.97
N ARG A 888 -16.21 16.74 -3.03
CA ARG A 888 -16.51 18.18 -2.88
C ARG A 888 -17.92 18.33 -2.29
N ARG A 889 -18.05 18.45 -0.97
CA ARG A 889 -19.25 19.02 -0.35
C ARG A 889 -19.08 20.53 -0.18
N THR A 890 -19.60 21.29 -1.14
CA THR A 890 -19.91 22.71 -0.94
C THR A 890 -21.05 22.83 0.07
N GLY A 891 -20.71 22.98 1.34
CA GLY A 891 -21.65 23.22 2.42
C GLY A 891 -21.11 24.31 3.33
N THR A 892 -21.87 25.39 3.50
CA THR A 892 -21.60 26.39 4.53
C THR A 892 -21.58 25.72 5.90
N PHE A 893 -20.57 26.02 6.73
CA PHE A 893 -20.61 25.67 8.15
C PHE A 893 -21.92 26.19 8.75
N PRO A 894 -22.73 25.35 9.42
CA PRO A 894 -23.88 25.85 10.15
C PRO A 894 -23.38 26.70 11.33
N PRO A 895 -24.12 27.76 11.72
CA PRO A 895 -23.83 28.45 12.97
C PRO A 895 -23.92 27.47 14.15
N LEU A 896 -23.10 27.70 15.18
CA LEU A 896 -23.02 26.85 16.38
C LEU A 896 -24.39 26.67 17.05
N SER A 897 -25.04 25.54 16.77
CA SER A 897 -26.32 25.18 17.37
C SER A 897 -26.16 24.94 18.87
N THR A 898 -27.06 25.50 19.67
CA THR A 898 -27.00 25.52 21.14
C THR A 898 -27.47 24.21 21.77
N ALA A 899 -26.86 23.09 21.36
CA ALA A 899 -26.99 21.83 22.08
C ALA A 899 -26.14 21.87 23.37
N PRO A 900 -26.62 21.34 24.51
CA PRO A 900 -25.74 21.07 25.64
C PRO A 900 -24.70 20.01 25.23
N PRO A 901 -23.50 20.01 25.84
CA PRO A 901 -22.50 18.99 25.55
C PRO A 901 -23.02 17.59 25.92
N PRO A 902 -22.62 16.53 25.19
CA PRO A 902 -22.78 15.17 25.69
C PRO A 902 -22.01 15.02 27.01
N SER A 903 -22.55 14.24 27.95
CA SER A 903 -21.94 14.01 29.26
C SER A 903 -20.49 13.53 29.13
N TRP A 904 -19.56 14.26 29.73
CA TRP A 904 -18.13 13.97 29.65
C TRP A 904 -17.83 12.63 30.31
N THR A 905 -17.20 11.71 29.57
CA THR A 905 -16.62 10.48 30.11
C THR A 905 -15.14 10.45 29.73
N PRO A 906 -14.23 10.26 30.71
CA PRO A 906 -12.80 10.37 30.45
C PRO A 906 -12.29 9.19 29.60
N PRO A 907 -11.37 9.43 28.64
CA PRO A 907 -10.82 8.40 27.78
C PRO A 907 -9.89 7.47 28.56
N ASN A 908 -10.38 6.27 28.88
CA ASN A 908 -9.58 5.21 29.47
C ASN A 908 -8.91 4.37 28.36
N GLY A 909 -7.60 4.53 28.19
CA GLY A 909 -6.75 3.63 27.39
C GLY A 909 -6.32 4.16 26.01
N PRO A 910 -5.03 4.46 25.79
CA PRO A 910 -4.50 4.77 24.45
C PRO A 910 -4.08 3.49 23.71
N ALA A 911 -4.79 3.15 22.63
CA ALA A 911 -4.48 1.97 21.83
C ALA A 911 -3.34 2.21 20.80
N TRP A 912 -2.30 1.38 20.87
CA TRP A 912 -1.33 1.09 19.80
C TRP A 912 -1.37 -0.45 19.60
N PHE A 913 -1.30 -1.08 18.44
CA PHE A 913 -0.67 -0.76 17.14
C PHE A 913 -1.60 -1.14 15.95
N PRO A 914 -1.34 -0.66 14.73
CA PRO A 914 -0.62 -1.48 13.72
C PRO A 914 0.31 -0.61 12.80
N SER A 915 1.15 -1.12 11.89
CA SER A 915 1.53 -2.49 11.47
C SER A 915 3.02 -2.52 11.08
N ARG A 916 3.63 -3.71 10.99
CA ARG A 916 4.92 -3.91 10.31
C ARG A 916 4.69 -4.20 8.82
N ASN A 917 5.66 -3.85 7.98
CA ASN A 917 5.87 -4.53 6.70
C ASN A 917 7.36 -4.83 6.49
N TRP A 918 7.68 -6.08 6.18
CA TRP A 918 8.98 -6.49 5.64
C TRP A 918 8.99 -6.24 4.13
N CYS A 919 10.17 -6.00 3.51
CA CYS A 919 10.95 -7.09 2.88
C CYS A 919 12.03 -6.60 1.89
N SER A 920 13.30 -6.84 2.24
CA SER A 920 14.43 -7.04 1.28
C SER A 920 14.91 -5.81 0.45
N ARG A 921 16.12 -5.78 -0.15
CA ARG A 921 17.23 -6.76 -0.19
C ARG A 921 18.61 -6.12 -0.45
N SER A 922 19.66 -6.92 -0.24
CA SER A 922 21.01 -6.85 -0.86
C SER A 922 21.88 -5.59 -0.65
N GLY A 923 22.68 -5.62 0.43
CA GLY A 923 23.95 -4.88 0.53
C GLY A 923 25.15 -5.72 0.07
N SER A 924 26.01 -5.14 -0.75
CA SER A 924 27.22 -5.69 -1.39
C SER A 924 28.14 -6.59 -0.56
N ARG A 925 28.78 -7.59 -1.22
CA ARG A 925 30.12 -8.06 -0.80
C ARG A 925 31.19 -7.04 -1.21
N THR A 926 31.99 -6.58 -0.26
CA THR A 926 33.34 -6.03 -0.51
C THR A 926 34.35 -6.79 0.34
N ASN A 927 35.56 -7.05 -0.19
CA ASN A 927 36.70 -7.42 0.64
C ASN A 927 38.03 -7.27 -0.13
N ARG A 928 38.98 -6.51 0.43
CA ARG A 928 40.43 -6.63 0.16
C ARG A 928 41.23 -5.84 1.22
N LYS A 929 42.22 -6.48 1.84
CA LYS A 929 43.31 -5.87 2.63
C LYS A 929 44.65 -6.29 2.02
N ALA A 930 45.64 -5.40 1.93
CA ALA A 930 47.09 -5.71 1.99
C ALA A 930 48.03 -4.46 1.94
N TRP A 931 48.34 -3.91 3.12
CA TRP A 931 49.70 -3.65 3.65
C TRP A 931 50.86 -2.98 2.84
N ALA A 932 51.46 -1.95 3.50
CA ALA A 932 52.91 -1.79 3.81
C ALA A 932 53.83 -0.72 3.11
N ARG A 933 53.90 0.45 3.78
CA ARG A 933 55.07 1.32 4.15
C ARG A 933 55.94 2.11 3.10
N PRO A 934 56.60 3.24 3.51
CA PRO A 934 57.40 4.18 2.66
C PRO A 934 58.87 4.36 3.22
N PRO A 935 59.65 5.48 3.10
CA PRO A 935 59.60 6.75 2.31
C PRO A 935 60.98 7.22 1.68
N ILE A 936 61.09 8.52 1.28
CA ILE A 936 62.32 9.38 1.09
C ILE A 936 62.94 9.49 -0.33
N GLY A 937 63.33 10.71 -0.79
CA GLY A 937 64.41 10.88 -1.80
C GLY A 937 64.42 12.09 -2.79
N ARG A 938 64.71 13.32 -2.32
CA ARG A 938 64.92 14.59 -3.09
C ARG A 938 65.71 14.57 -4.44
N ARG A 939 65.35 15.53 -5.32
CA ARG A 939 66.12 16.24 -6.42
C ARG A 939 66.35 15.54 -7.78
N GLY A 940 66.30 16.34 -8.87
CA GLY A 940 66.88 16.06 -10.20
C GLY A 940 68.29 16.69 -10.37
N PRO A 941 68.82 16.96 -11.60
CA PRO A 941 68.12 17.18 -12.88
C PRO A 941 68.82 16.59 -14.16
N THR A 942 68.48 17.13 -15.35
CA THR A 942 69.30 17.26 -16.61
C THR A 942 69.62 16.06 -17.55
N VAL A 943 69.13 16.20 -18.80
CA VAL A 943 69.88 16.21 -20.10
C VAL A 943 70.51 14.91 -20.69
N SER A 944 69.76 14.32 -21.65
CA SER A 944 70.15 13.85 -23.00
C SER A 944 71.11 12.67 -23.31
N SER A 945 70.68 11.87 -24.31
CA SER A 945 71.39 11.47 -25.55
C SER A 945 71.97 10.03 -25.73
N LEU A 946 72.03 9.63 -27.01
CA LEU A 946 72.75 8.49 -27.65
C LEU A 946 72.20 7.06 -27.37
N CYS A 947 71.62 6.30 -28.31
CA CYS A 947 72.10 5.72 -29.61
C CYS A 947 72.71 4.28 -29.43
N THR A 948 72.60 3.30 -30.36
CA THR A 948 72.39 3.34 -31.84
C THR A 948 71.97 1.97 -32.47
N ARG A 949 71.56 1.99 -33.78
CA ARG A 949 71.64 0.92 -34.85
C ARG A 949 70.51 -0.14 -34.94
N ALA A 950 70.11 -0.65 -36.13
CA ALA A 950 70.40 -0.29 -37.56
C ALA A 950 69.42 -0.95 -38.60
N ALA A 951 69.44 -0.45 -39.87
CA ALA A 951 68.94 -1.05 -41.16
C ALA A 951 67.41 -1.31 -41.33
N ALA A 952 66.66 -0.81 -42.35
CA ALA A 952 66.69 -0.93 -43.84
C ALA A 952 65.92 -2.19 -44.38
N SER A 953 65.20 -2.23 -45.53
CA SER A 953 65.10 -1.35 -46.74
C SER A 953 63.75 -1.52 -47.53
N PRO A 954 63.46 -0.74 -48.61
CA PRO A 954 62.18 -0.71 -49.39
C PRO A 954 62.31 -1.37 -50.81
N PRO A 955 61.45 -1.18 -51.87
CA PRO A 955 60.13 -0.50 -52.08
C PRO A 955 59.06 -1.52 -52.63
N PRO A 956 58.10 -1.33 -53.59
CA PRO A 956 57.56 -0.18 -54.37
C PRO A 956 55.99 -0.13 -54.50
N LEU A 957 55.44 0.21 -55.69
CA LEU A 957 54.01 0.31 -56.11
C LEU A 957 53.84 -0.22 -57.58
N PRO A 958 52.61 -0.34 -58.15
CA PRO A 958 52.18 0.70 -59.10
C PRO A 958 50.65 0.97 -59.27
N SER A 959 50.30 2.22 -59.65
CA SER A 959 49.13 2.70 -60.47
C SER A 959 47.66 2.39 -60.09
N GLY A 960 46.69 3.32 -60.20
CA GLY A 960 46.77 4.78 -60.44
C GLY A 960 45.51 5.43 -61.07
N ARG A 961 45.38 6.77 -60.96
CA ARG A 961 44.42 7.71 -61.64
C ARG A 961 42.91 7.58 -61.24
N SER A 962 42.08 8.65 -61.21
CA SER A 962 42.32 10.12 -61.26
C SER A 962 41.07 11.01 -60.99
N ARG A 963 41.28 12.17 -60.33
CA ARG A 963 40.61 13.50 -60.51
C ARG A 963 39.06 13.67 -60.38
N GLY A 964 38.67 14.58 -59.48
CA GLY A 964 37.35 15.28 -59.35
C GLY A 964 37.21 15.74 -57.88
N ARG A 965 36.92 16.99 -57.46
CA ARG A 965 35.95 18.04 -57.87
C ARG A 965 34.50 17.52 -57.90
N SER A 966 33.52 18.13 -57.22
CA SER A 966 33.51 19.33 -56.34
C SER A 966 32.17 19.43 -55.56
N CYS A 967 32.01 20.45 -54.69
CA CYS A 967 30.79 21.20 -54.28
C CYS A 967 29.37 20.62 -54.57
N ALA A 968 28.34 20.78 -53.73
CA ALA A 968 28.19 21.37 -52.39
C ALA A 968 26.74 21.14 -51.88
N SER A 969 26.42 21.61 -50.66
CA SER A 969 25.10 22.06 -50.17
C SER A 969 23.85 21.15 -50.23
N SER A 970 23.22 21.03 -49.05
CA SER A 970 21.75 20.99 -48.81
C SER A 970 20.88 19.94 -49.50
N SER A 971 20.46 18.94 -48.70
CA SER A 971 19.05 18.68 -48.40
C SER A 971 18.93 18.05 -47.01
#